data_AF-A0A7K8S3N2-F1
#
_entry.id   AF-A0A7K8S3N2-F1
#
_cell.length_a   1.000
_cell.length_b   1.000
_cell.length_c   1.000
_cell.angle_alpha   90.00
_cell.angle_beta   90.00
_cell.angle_gamma   90.00
#
_symmetry.space_group_name_H-M   'P 1'
#
loop_
_entity.id
_entity.type
_entity.pdbx_description
1 polymer ?
#
loop_
_entity_poly.entity_id
_entity_poly.type
_entity_poly.pdbx_seq_one_letter_code
_entity_poly.pdbx_strand_id
1 'polypeptide(L)'
;MPPGIYCPTEFWSKGENQNIQVDFLLPTGIYLNLSVPCNASLGAIKQVLWKHAQYEPLFHMLSDPEAYVFTCINQTAEQQELEDEQRRLCDIQPFLPVLRLVAREGDRAKKLINSQISLLIGKGLHEFDSVQDPEVSEFRAKMCQFCEEKAAQRQQLGWAAWMEYNFPLQLEPATKGLSSLQIPTKNIFVNIRFQSGGESFMFQISPWEFPITLMSYAIKKQATVLRPETVQQPEDYTLQVNGKCEYLYGNYPLYQFQHIRSCLQRGLTPHLTMVHSSAIIAMRDEQTNCITSPPKAASKPPPLPKKKPNYGSLWSLEQPFYIELVQGSKVNADERMKLVVQAGLFHGTEMLCKTVSSSEVSVCSEPVWRQRLEFDISVRDLPRMARLCLALYAVVEKARKARSTKKKSKKADCPIAWANVMLFDYRDQLKTGECCLHMWSSFPDEKGELLNPMGTVQCNPNTESAAALVICFPSVAAHPVYYPSFEQLLELGRNGEQPRAAPEDSEEKLQLKEILERRSHTELYEHEKDLVWKMRYDIRDQYPQALAKLLVITKWNKHEDVAQMISLLQTWPELPVLNALELLDFSFPDRYVGSFAINSLKKLTDDDVFQYLLQLVQVLKYESYLDCELTKFLLERALSNRKIGHFLFWHLRSEMHVPAVSLRFGLILEAYCRGSTHHMKVLMKQGEALNKMKALNDFVKVSSQKATKPQTKEMMHMCMKQETYREALSHLQSPLNPNIILAEVCVDQCTFMDSKMKPLWIVFNSEETGGGGVGIIFKNGDDLRQDMLTLQMIQLMDILWKQEGLDLRMTPYGCLSTGDKTGLIEVVMHSDTIANIQLNKSNMVATAAFNKDALLNWLKSKNPGDALDQAIEEFTLSCAGYCVATYVLGIGDRHSDNIMVRETGQLFHIDFGHFLGNFKTKFGINRERVPFILTYDFVHVIQQGKTNNNEKFERFRGYCERAYMILRRHGLLFLHLFALMKAAGLPELSCSKDIQYLKDSLALGKTDEEALKHFRVKFNEALRESWKTKVNWLAHNVSKDNRQ
;
A
#
# COMPACT_ATOMS: atom_id res chain seq x y z
N MET A 1 17.37 -15.83 6.33
CA MET A 1 17.96 -14.48 6.53
C MET A 1 18.23 -13.86 5.17
N PRO A 2 17.91 -12.58 4.90
CA PRO A 2 18.61 -11.89 3.81
C PRO A 2 20.11 -11.80 4.17
N PRO A 3 21.02 -11.77 3.18
CA PRO A 3 22.44 -11.65 3.46
C PRO A 3 22.71 -10.42 4.33
N GLY A 4 23.56 -10.60 5.34
CA GLY A 4 23.78 -9.64 6.41
C GLY A 4 24.12 -8.23 5.91
N ILE A 5 23.54 -7.25 6.59
CA ILE A 5 23.75 -5.79 6.43
C ILE A 5 25.21 -5.37 6.73
N TYR A 6 26.10 -6.30 7.08
CA TYR A 6 27.53 -6.09 7.26
C TYR A 6 28.33 -6.46 6.01
N CYS A 7 27.93 -5.95 4.83
CA CYS A 7 28.88 -5.82 3.73
C CYS A 7 29.60 -4.47 3.92
N PRO A 8 30.94 -4.38 3.79
CA PRO A 8 31.61 -3.09 3.84
C PRO A 8 31.19 -2.31 2.60
N THR A 9 30.15 -1.48 2.75
CA THR A 9 29.80 -0.40 1.80
C THR A 9 30.98 0.54 1.57
N GLU A 10 32.06 0.42 2.33
CA GLU A 10 33.30 1.19 2.23
C GLU A 10 33.98 1.18 0.84
N PHE A 11 33.85 0.11 0.04
CA PHE A 11 34.48 0.06 -1.29
C PHE A 11 33.85 1.05 -2.28
N TRP A 12 32.51 1.15 -2.27
CA TRP A 12 31.75 1.91 -3.25
C TRP A 12 31.34 3.30 -2.75
N SER A 13 31.55 3.61 -1.46
CA SER A 13 31.09 4.85 -0.80
C SER A 13 32.17 5.92 -0.61
N LYS A 14 33.43 5.65 -0.97
CA LYS A 14 34.53 6.62 -0.85
C LYS A 14 34.76 7.33 -2.20
N GLY A 15 34.30 8.59 -2.31
CA GLY A 15 34.72 9.64 -3.26
C GLY A 15 34.69 9.37 -4.78
N GLU A 16 34.22 10.35 -5.58
CA GLU A 16 34.10 10.26 -7.05
C GLU A 16 35.40 9.97 -7.83
N ASN A 17 36.58 10.21 -7.24
CA ASN A 17 37.87 10.09 -7.91
C ASN A 17 38.74 8.94 -7.38
N GLN A 18 38.16 7.97 -6.67
CA GLN A 18 38.94 6.83 -6.20
C GLN A 18 39.05 5.77 -7.30
N ASN A 19 40.28 5.49 -7.73
CA ASN A 19 40.56 4.29 -8.50
C ASN A 19 40.46 3.07 -7.58
N ILE A 20 39.77 2.05 -8.05
CA ILE A 20 39.59 0.77 -7.35
C ILE A 20 40.35 -0.29 -8.14
N GLN A 21 41.03 -1.19 -7.42
CA GLN A 21 41.62 -2.37 -8.05
C GLN A 21 40.51 -3.37 -8.36
N VAL A 22 40.35 -3.69 -9.64
CA VAL A 22 39.35 -4.63 -10.14
C VAL A 22 40.05 -5.85 -10.71
N ASP A 23 39.60 -7.02 -10.28
CA ASP A 23 40.03 -8.32 -10.78
C ASP A 23 39.26 -8.68 -12.04
N PHE A 24 39.98 -8.95 -13.13
CA PHE A 24 39.43 -9.37 -14.41
C PHE A 24 39.77 -10.81 -14.69
N LEU A 25 38.73 -11.62 -14.93
CA LEU A 25 38.85 -13.03 -15.27
C LEU A 25 38.57 -13.21 -16.76
N LEU A 26 39.60 -13.47 -17.56
CA LEU A 26 39.50 -13.68 -19.01
C LEU A 26 39.04 -15.12 -19.33
N PRO A 27 38.34 -15.34 -20.46
CA PRO A 27 37.88 -16.68 -20.85
C PRO A 27 39.02 -17.66 -21.16
N THR A 28 40.22 -17.14 -21.43
CA THR A 28 41.46 -17.93 -21.60
C THR A 28 42.03 -18.48 -20.29
N GLY A 29 41.44 -18.11 -19.13
CA GLY A 29 41.93 -18.44 -17.80
C GLY A 29 42.96 -17.44 -17.25
N ILE A 30 43.31 -16.41 -18.01
CA ILE A 30 44.22 -15.34 -17.57
C ILE A 30 43.52 -14.42 -16.57
N TYR A 31 44.27 -14.03 -15.53
CA TYR A 31 43.86 -13.11 -14.48
C TYR A 31 44.60 -11.79 -14.64
N LEU A 32 43.87 -10.67 -14.54
CA LEU A 32 44.41 -9.32 -14.57
C LEU A 32 43.88 -8.52 -13.38
N ASN A 33 44.72 -7.74 -12.73
CA ASN A 33 44.31 -6.78 -11.69
C ASN A 33 44.60 -5.37 -12.20
N LEU A 34 43.55 -4.59 -12.48
CA LEU A 34 43.70 -3.25 -13.05
C LEU A 34 43.05 -2.20 -12.16
N SER A 35 43.70 -1.06 -12.05
CA SER A 35 43.18 0.11 -11.36
C SER A 35 42.25 0.88 -12.30
N VAL A 36 40.95 0.94 -11.96
CA VAL A 36 39.93 1.62 -12.77
C VAL A 36 39.17 2.67 -11.94
N PRO A 37 38.78 3.80 -12.54
CA PRO A 37 37.92 4.77 -11.87
C PRO A 37 36.57 4.16 -11.49
N CYS A 38 36.10 4.42 -10.27
CA CYS A 38 34.81 3.90 -9.79
C CYS A 38 33.61 4.40 -10.64
N ASN A 39 33.73 5.58 -11.23
CA ASN A 39 32.73 6.19 -12.11
C ASN A 39 32.86 5.81 -13.60
N ALA A 40 33.83 4.96 -13.98
CA ALA A 40 33.99 4.54 -15.37
C ALA A 40 32.83 3.63 -15.81
N SER A 41 32.33 3.83 -17.03
CA SER A 41 31.37 2.92 -17.65
C SER A 41 32.03 1.59 -17.98
N LEU A 42 31.25 0.51 -17.98
CA LEU A 42 31.76 -0.82 -18.35
C LEU A 42 32.38 -0.84 -19.76
N GLY A 43 31.84 -0.08 -20.71
CA GLY A 43 32.41 0.05 -22.05
C GLY A 43 33.83 0.64 -22.01
N ALA A 44 34.05 1.69 -21.21
CA ALA A 44 35.38 2.27 -21.01
C ALA A 44 36.33 1.29 -20.30
N ILE A 45 35.85 0.61 -19.26
CA ILE A 45 36.61 -0.43 -18.54
C ILE A 45 37.00 -1.56 -19.50
N LYS A 46 36.11 -1.99 -20.40
CA LYS A 46 36.38 -3.05 -21.38
C LYS A 46 37.46 -2.65 -22.38
N GLN A 47 37.46 -1.40 -22.85
CA GLN A 47 38.53 -0.89 -23.72
C GLN A 47 39.89 -0.88 -23.00
N VAL A 48 39.92 -0.43 -21.74
CA VAL A 48 41.14 -0.47 -20.91
C VAL A 48 41.62 -1.91 -20.73
N LEU A 49 40.70 -2.84 -20.46
CA LEU A 49 41.00 -4.26 -20.31
C LEU A 49 41.61 -4.87 -21.58
N TRP A 50 41.02 -4.63 -22.75
CA TRP A 50 41.56 -5.15 -24.02
C TRP A 50 42.95 -4.61 -24.33
N LYS A 51 43.19 -3.33 -24.01
CA LYS A 51 44.51 -2.71 -24.19
C LYS A 51 45.59 -3.32 -23.29
N HIS A 52 45.23 -3.83 -22.11
CA HIS A 52 46.19 -4.53 -21.24
C HIS A 52 46.31 -6.01 -21.61
N ALA A 53 45.19 -6.66 -21.95
CA ALA A 53 45.15 -8.06 -22.33
C ALA A 53 46.03 -8.39 -23.55
N GLN A 54 46.27 -7.44 -24.47
CA GLN A 54 47.15 -7.65 -25.63
C GLN A 54 48.60 -7.98 -25.27
N TYR A 55 49.03 -7.64 -24.05
CA TYR A 55 50.37 -7.93 -23.54
C TYR A 55 50.43 -9.24 -22.73
N GLU A 56 49.29 -9.92 -22.55
CA GLU A 56 49.20 -11.16 -21.79
C GLU A 56 49.26 -12.42 -22.69
N PRO A 57 49.67 -13.57 -22.14
CA PRO A 57 49.63 -14.84 -22.84
C PRO A 57 48.23 -15.17 -23.36
N LEU A 58 48.16 -15.91 -24.48
CA LEU A 58 46.91 -16.41 -25.07
C LEU A 58 45.95 -15.32 -25.58
N PHE A 59 46.37 -14.06 -25.70
CA PHE A 59 45.51 -12.98 -26.23
C PHE A 59 44.91 -13.29 -27.61
N HIS A 60 45.68 -13.91 -28.50
CA HIS A 60 45.24 -14.30 -29.84
C HIS A 60 44.08 -15.33 -29.86
N MET A 61 43.72 -15.91 -28.71
CA MET A 61 42.55 -16.79 -28.54
C MET A 61 41.28 -16.01 -28.16
N LEU A 62 41.38 -14.72 -27.84
CA LEU A 62 40.23 -13.86 -27.58
C LEU A 62 39.63 -13.37 -28.91
N SER A 63 38.30 -13.40 -28.99
CA SER A 63 37.53 -12.74 -30.05
C SER A 63 37.49 -11.22 -29.84
N ASP A 64 36.76 -10.53 -30.71
CA ASP A 64 36.50 -9.09 -30.55
C ASP A 64 35.82 -8.77 -29.21
N PRO A 65 36.07 -7.59 -28.61
CA PRO A 65 35.48 -7.19 -27.33
C PRO A 65 33.96 -7.29 -27.29
N GLU A 66 33.30 -7.05 -28.43
CA GLU A 66 31.85 -7.09 -28.58
C GLU A 66 31.26 -8.51 -28.43
N ALA A 67 32.05 -9.55 -28.68
CA ALA A 67 31.63 -10.95 -28.51
C ALA A 67 31.46 -11.36 -27.04
N TYR A 68 31.93 -10.52 -26.11
CA TYR A 68 31.93 -10.80 -24.68
C TYR A 68 31.09 -9.81 -23.88
N VAL A 69 30.57 -10.29 -22.76
CA VAL A 69 29.88 -9.50 -21.73
C VAL A 69 30.58 -9.68 -20.39
N PHE A 70 30.57 -8.64 -19.56
CA PHE A 70 31.03 -8.77 -18.18
C PHE A 70 29.99 -9.49 -17.34
N THR A 71 30.47 -10.32 -16.41
CA THR A 71 29.68 -10.90 -15.35
C THR A 71 30.31 -10.56 -14.00
N CYS A 72 29.47 -10.33 -13.01
CA CYS A 72 29.89 -10.13 -11.63
C CYS A 72 28.96 -10.85 -10.67
N ILE A 73 29.37 -10.98 -9.41
CA ILE A 73 28.42 -11.29 -8.33
C ILE A 73 27.88 -9.95 -7.83
N ASN A 74 26.56 -9.76 -7.83
CA ASN A 74 25.93 -8.54 -7.33
C ASN A 74 25.66 -8.61 -5.80
N GLN A 75 25.09 -7.56 -5.21
CA GLN A 75 24.77 -7.53 -3.77
C GLN A 75 23.68 -8.54 -3.34
N THR A 76 22.92 -9.11 -4.29
CA THR A 76 21.97 -10.20 -4.03
C THR A 76 22.62 -11.59 -4.12
N ALA A 77 23.95 -11.66 -4.17
CA ALA A 77 24.74 -12.87 -4.35
C ALA A 77 24.44 -13.64 -5.65
N GLU A 78 23.92 -12.94 -6.67
CA GLU A 78 23.65 -13.50 -8.00
C GLU A 78 24.76 -13.20 -8.97
N GLN A 79 25.04 -14.17 -9.85
CA GLN A 79 25.80 -13.88 -11.06
C GLN A 79 24.94 -13.03 -12.00
N GLN A 80 25.38 -11.82 -12.28
CA GLN A 80 24.72 -10.87 -13.16
C GLN A 80 25.52 -10.71 -14.45
N GLU A 81 24.89 -10.96 -15.60
CA GLU A 81 25.41 -10.53 -16.91
C GLU A 81 25.12 -9.03 -17.11
N LEU A 82 26.18 -8.25 -17.29
CA LEU A 82 26.14 -6.80 -17.39
C LEU A 82 26.02 -6.37 -18.86
N GLU A 83 24.83 -6.58 -19.40
CA GLU A 83 24.49 -6.30 -20.80
C GLU A 83 24.53 -4.80 -21.14
N ASP A 84 24.11 -3.94 -20.21
CA ASP A 84 24.18 -2.48 -20.38
C ASP A 84 25.56 -1.94 -20.01
N GLU A 85 26.41 -1.79 -21.04
CA GLU A 85 27.78 -1.33 -20.87
C GLU A 85 27.93 0.19 -20.62
N GLN A 86 26.82 0.94 -20.64
CA GLN A 86 26.82 2.36 -20.27
C GLN A 86 26.80 2.55 -18.75
N ARG A 87 26.38 1.52 -17.99
CA ARG A 87 26.38 1.58 -16.52
C ARG A 87 27.78 1.76 -15.96
N ARG A 88 27.89 2.58 -14.93
CA ARG A 88 29.13 2.80 -14.19
C ARG A 88 29.37 1.71 -13.15
N LEU A 89 30.63 1.43 -12.84
CA LEU A 89 30.99 0.42 -11.84
C LEU A 89 30.38 0.72 -10.45
N CYS A 90 30.39 2.00 -10.03
CA CYS A 90 29.79 2.47 -8.77
C CYS A 90 28.27 2.31 -8.68
N ASP A 91 27.58 2.21 -9.82
CA ASP A 91 26.14 2.03 -9.89
C ASP A 91 25.75 0.54 -9.99
N ILE A 92 26.68 -0.31 -10.43
CA ILE A 92 26.53 -1.77 -10.44
C ILE A 92 26.77 -2.35 -9.05
N GLN A 93 27.78 -1.83 -8.34
CA GLN A 93 28.18 -2.26 -7.00
C GLN A 93 28.33 -3.78 -6.90
N PRO A 94 29.24 -4.40 -7.67
CA PRO A 94 29.46 -5.82 -7.52
C PRO A 94 29.90 -6.14 -6.08
N PHE A 95 29.52 -7.31 -5.57
CA PHE A 95 29.78 -7.76 -4.20
C PHE A 95 31.26 -7.66 -3.84
N LEU A 96 32.11 -8.06 -4.79
CA LEU A 96 33.54 -7.79 -4.81
C LEU A 96 33.89 -7.09 -6.13
N PRO A 97 34.98 -6.31 -6.20
CA PRO A 97 35.43 -5.68 -7.45
C PRO A 97 36.02 -6.73 -8.41
N VAL A 98 35.20 -7.67 -8.88
CA VAL A 98 35.56 -8.77 -9.77
C VAL A 98 34.65 -8.75 -10.98
N LEU A 99 35.22 -8.67 -12.17
CA LEU A 99 34.54 -8.71 -13.47
C LEU A 99 35.07 -9.88 -14.31
N ARG A 100 34.21 -10.84 -14.61
CA ARG A 100 34.54 -12.00 -15.45
C ARG A 100 33.99 -11.81 -16.86
N LEU A 101 34.83 -11.99 -17.87
CA LEU A 101 34.40 -12.01 -19.27
C LEU A 101 33.83 -13.38 -19.62
N VAL A 102 32.63 -13.38 -20.20
CA VAL A 102 31.97 -14.57 -20.74
C VAL A 102 31.49 -14.30 -22.16
N ALA A 103 31.45 -15.36 -22.99
CA ALA A 103 30.89 -15.26 -24.32
C ALA A 103 29.39 -14.95 -24.22
N ARG A 104 28.89 -14.13 -25.15
CA ARG A 104 27.47 -13.81 -25.24
C ARG A 104 26.69 -15.01 -25.80
N GLU A 105 26.08 -15.80 -24.92
CA GLU A 105 25.26 -16.98 -25.27
C GLU A 105 23.83 -16.88 -24.70
N GLY A 106 22.83 -17.33 -25.47
CA GLY A 106 21.42 -17.40 -25.06
C GLY A 106 20.55 -16.18 -25.42
N ASP A 107 19.31 -16.16 -24.91
CA ASP A 107 18.36 -15.07 -25.13
C ASP A 107 18.70 -13.84 -24.27
N ARG A 108 19.40 -12.89 -24.89
CA ARG A 108 19.84 -11.63 -24.27
C ARG A 108 18.70 -10.83 -23.65
N ALA A 109 17.57 -10.71 -24.35
CA ALA A 109 16.45 -9.91 -23.90
C ALA A 109 15.85 -10.49 -22.61
N LYS A 110 15.68 -11.82 -22.58
CA LYS A 110 15.16 -12.52 -21.39
C LYS A 110 16.12 -12.41 -20.20
N LYS A 111 17.42 -12.58 -20.41
CA LYS A 111 18.43 -12.45 -19.34
C LYS A 111 18.48 -11.04 -18.76
N LEU A 112 18.45 -10.01 -19.63
CA LEU A 112 18.41 -8.61 -19.21
C LEU A 112 17.15 -8.31 -18.39
N ILE A 113 15.98 -8.72 -18.87
CA ILE A 113 14.70 -8.52 -18.15
C ILE A 113 14.74 -9.21 -16.78
N ASN A 114 15.19 -10.46 -16.70
CA ASN A 114 15.30 -11.17 -15.42
C ASN A 114 16.21 -10.46 -14.42
N SER A 115 17.35 -9.94 -14.90
CA SER A 115 18.28 -9.18 -14.06
C SER A 115 17.68 -7.85 -13.58
N GLN A 116 17.01 -7.11 -14.47
CA GLN A 116 16.31 -5.87 -14.14
C GLN A 116 15.20 -6.10 -13.12
N ILE A 117 14.40 -7.16 -13.28
CA ILE A 117 13.37 -7.55 -12.32
C ILE A 117 14.00 -7.84 -10.96
N SER A 118 15.06 -8.66 -10.91
CA SER A 118 15.71 -9.04 -9.63
C SER A 118 16.20 -7.82 -8.85
N LEU A 119 16.85 -6.88 -9.53
CA LEU A 119 17.30 -5.61 -8.94
C LEU A 119 16.10 -4.76 -8.46
N LEU A 120 15.06 -4.65 -9.29
CA LEU A 120 13.93 -3.79 -9.01
C LEU A 120 13.09 -4.30 -7.83
N ILE A 121 12.81 -5.60 -7.77
CA ILE A 121 12.07 -6.22 -6.66
C ILE A 121 12.92 -6.35 -5.40
N GLY A 122 14.25 -6.26 -5.52
CA GLY A 122 15.19 -6.38 -4.41
C GLY A 122 15.36 -7.82 -3.91
N LYS A 123 15.13 -8.81 -4.78
CA LYS A 123 15.20 -10.24 -4.48
C LYS A 123 15.57 -11.00 -5.75
N GLY A 124 16.47 -11.98 -5.65
CA GLY A 124 16.91 -12.73 -6.80
C GLY A 124 15.83 -13.66 -7.35
N LEU A 125 15.61 -13.68 -8.68
CA LEU A 125 14.63 -14.60 -9.27
C LEU A 125 15.02 -16.07 -9.07
N HIS A 126 16.32 -16.37 -8.97
CA HIS A 126 16.81 -17.72 -8.68
C HIS A 126 16.38 -18.20 -7.28
N GLU A 127 16.12 -17.30 -6.33
CA GLU A 127 15.61 -17.66 -5.01
C GLU A 127 14.23 -18.31 -5.16
N PHE A 128 13.40 -17.83 -6.10
CA PHE A 128 12.12 -18.47 -6.41
C PHE A 128 12.30 -19.79 -7.15
N ASP A 129 13.29 -19.92 -8.04
CA ASP A 129 13.62 -21.20 -8.69
C ASP A 129 14.15 -22.25 -7.70
N SER A 130 14.85 -21.80 -6.65
CA SER A 130 15.40 -22.66 -5.60
C SER A 130 14.34 -23.20 -4.63
N VAL A 131 13.20 -22.51 -4.54
CA VAL A 131 12.05 -22.96 -3.76
C VAL A 131 11.45 -24.17 -4.48
N GLN A 132 11.74 -25.37 -3.98
CA GLN A 132 11.22 -26.64 -4.49
C GLN A 132 9.73 -26.83 -4.16
N ASP A 133 8.91 -25.83 -4.49
CA ASP A 133 7.47 -25.80 -4.27
C ASP A 133 6.73 -25.79 -5.63
N PRO A 134 5.90 -26.80 -5.92
CA PRO A 134 5.12 -26.83 -7.15
C PRO A 134 4.10 -25.69 -7.25
N GLU A 135 3.58 -25.16 -6.13
CA GLU A 135 2.67 -24.01 -6.12
C GLU A 135 3.37 -22.76 -6.65
N VAL A 136 4.60 -22.51 -6.21
CA VAL A 136 5.44 -21.39 -6.66
C VAL A 136 5.72 -21.49 -8.16
N SER A 137 6.14 -22.67 -8.62
CA SER A 137 6.48 -22.89 -10.04
C SER A 137 5.26 -22.72 -10.95
N GLU A 138 4.10 -23.23 -10.54
CA GLU A 138 2.84 -23.13 -11.29
C GLU A 138 2.30 -21.70 -11.31
N PHE A 139 2.35 -21.00 -10.17
CA PHE A 139 1.99 -19.58 -10.08
C PHE A 139 2.83 -18.74 -11.04
N ARG A 140 4.16 -18.90 -11.00
CA ARG A 140 5.07 -18.15 -11.88
C ARG A 140 4.75 -18.39 -13.35
N ALA A 141 4.64 -19.65 -13.77
CA ALA A 141 4.33 -19.98 -15.14
C ALA A 141 3.00 -19.34 -15.60
N LYS A 142 1.94 -19.50 -14.81
CA LYS A 142 0.58 -19.03 -15.15
C LYS A 142 0.47 -17.51 -15.15
N MET A 143 0.95 -16.85 -14.10
CA MET A 143 0.83 -15.39 -13.96
C MET A 143 1.76 -14.64 -14.91
N CYS A 144 2.99 -15.12 -15.11
CA CYS A 144 3.90 -14.49 -16.09
C CYS A 144 3.32 -14.58 -17.51
N GLN A 145 2.80 -15.75 -17.90
CA GLN A 145 2.15 -15.92 -19.20
C GLN A 145 0.95 -14.96 -19.35
N PHE A 146 0.06 -14.90 -18.35
CA PHE A 146 -1.07 -13.99 -18.36
C PHE A 146 -0.65 -12.52 -18.54
N CYS A 147 0.38 -12.08 -17.81
CA CYS A 147 0.87 -10.71 -17.88
C CYS A 147 1.55 -10.37 -19.22
N GLU A 148 2.33 -11.30 -19.78
CA GLU A 148 2.97 -11.17 -21.09
C GLU A 148 1.93 -11.12 -22.22
N GLU A 149 0.87 -11.93 -22.16
CA GLU A 149 -0.25 -11.91 -23.10
C GLU A 149 -0.98 -10.56 -23.07
N LYS A 150 -1.28 -10.02 -21.87
CA LYS A 150 -1.89 -8.69 -21.72
C LYS A 150 -0.97 -7.57 -22.25
N ALA A 151 0.33 -7.67 -22.03
CA ALA A 151 1.30 -6.72 -22.59
C ALA A 151 1.33 -6.75 -24.12
N ALA A 152 1.30 -7.94 -24.72
CA ALA A 152 1.26 -8.12 -26.16
C ALA A 152 -0.05 -7.58 -26.77
N GLN A 153 -1.20 -7.84 -26.13
CA GLN A 153 -2.50 -7.28 -26.54
C GLN A 153 -2.49 -5.75 -26.49
N ARG A 154 -1.94 -5.18 -25.42
CA ARG A 154 -1.83 -3.72 -25.25
C ARG A 154 -0.98 -3.08 -26.33
N GLN A 155 0.06 -3.76 -26.82
CA GLN A 155 0.91 -3.25 -27.90
C GLN A 155 0.21 -3.21 -29.26
N GLN A 156 -0.83 -4.04 -29.45
CA GLN A 156 -1.65 -4.06 -30.66
C GLN A 156 -2.74 -2.98 -30.68
N LEU A 157 -2.92 -2.25 -29.58
CA LEU A 157 -3.91 -1.18 -29.49
C LEU A 157 -3.55 0.02 -30.36
N GLY A 158 -4.58 0.76 -30.79
CA GLY A 158 -4.44 2.08 -31.38
C GLY A 158 -3.82 3.08 -30.40
N TRP A 159 -3.27 4.18 -30.92
CA TRP A 159 -2.54 5.17 -30.12
C TRP A 159 -3.38 5.75 -28.97
N ALA A 160 -4.69 5.97 -29.17
CA ALA A 160 -5.59 6.51 -28.15
C ALA A 160 -5.77 5.55 -26.96
N ALA A 161 -6.08 4.28 -27.22
CA ALA A 161 -6.26 3.28 -26.17
C ALA A 161 -4.93 2.96 -25.44
N TRP A 162 -3.80 3.00 -26.14
CA TRP A 162 -2.48 2.89 -25.51
C TRP A 162 -2.14 4.12 -24.63
N MET A 163 -2.55 5.32 -25.06
CA MET A 163 -2.41 6.55 -24.28
C MET A 163 -3.26 6.48 -23.01
N GLU A 164 -4.51 6.00 -23.11
CA GLU A 164 -5.42 5.80 -21.98
C GLU A 164 -4.82 4.91 -20.89
N TYR A 165 -4.16 3.82 -21.28
CA TYR A 165 -3.44 2.96 -20.34
C TYR A 165 -2.30 3.71 -19.62
N ASN A 166 -1.47 4.45 -20.36
CA ASN A 166 -0.27 5.09 -19.80
C ASN A 166 -0.59 6.35 -19.00
N PHE A 167 -1.60 7.10 -19.42
CA PHE A 167 -1.95 8.42 -18.90
C PHE A 167 -3.47 8.51 -18.65
N PRO A 168 -4.00 7.72 -17.69
CA PRO A 168 -5.42 7.72 -17.38
C PRO A 168 -5.89 9.11 -16.91
N LEU A 169 -7.13 9.44 -17.25
CA LEU A 169 -7.76 10.73 -16.94
C LEU A 169 -7.67 11.09 -15.45
N GLN A 170 -7.43 12.37 -15.16
CA GLN A 170 -7.48 12.92 -13.79
C GLN A 170 -8.72 13.82 -13.67
N LEU A 171 -9.82 13.25 -13.18
CA LEU A 171 -11.11 13.93 -13.07
C LEU A 171 -11.48 14.25 -11.62
N GLU A 172 -12.25 15.30 -11.42
CA GLU A 172 -12.90 15.62 -10.14
C GLU A 172 -14.07 14.65 -9.88
N PRO A 173 -14.38 14.34 -8.60
CA PRO A 173 -15.52 13.50 -8.26
C PRO A 173 -16.84 14.03 -8.84
N ALA A 174 -17.66 13.14 -9.42
CA ALA A 174 -18.98 13.51 -9.90
C ALA A 174 -19.91 13.91 -8.74
N THR A 175 -20.47 15.12 -8.79
CA THR A 175 -21.44 15.61 -7.79
C THR A 175 -22.79 14.94 -7.98
N LYS A 176 -23.38 14.41 -6.89
CA LYS A 176 -24.78 13.94 -6.91
C LYS A 176 -25.71 15.14 -6.81
N GLY A 177 -26.19 15.63 -7.96
CA GLY A 177 -27.15 16.73 -8.05
C GLY A 177 -26.52 18.08 -8.40
N LEU A 178 -27.38 19.03 -8.80
CA LEU A 178 -27.03 20.28 -9.48
C LEU A 178 -26.66 21.46 -8.55
N SER A 179 -26.24 21.23 -7.31
CA SER A 179 -26.11 22.33 -6.34
C SER A 179 -24.84 22.29 -5.46
N SER A 180 -24.01 23.32 -5.65
CA SER A 180 -23.32 24.18 -4.65
C SER A 180 -21.86 24.51 -4.98
N LEU A 181 -21.18 23.68 -5.78
CA LEU A 181 -19.93 24.09 -6.38
C LEU A 181 -20.28 25.17 -7.40
N GLN A 182 -19.89 26.42 -7.15
CA GLN A 182 -20.00 27.51 -8.12
C GLN A 182 -19.22 27.13 -9.38
N ILE A 183 -19.85 26.40 -10.31
CA ILE A 183 -19.23 26.09 -11.59
C ILE A 183 -19.18 27.43 -12.34
N PRO A 184 -17.99 27.88 -12.79
CA PRO A 184 -17.89 29.16 -13.47
C PRO A 184 -18.75 29.13 -14.73
N THR A 185 -19.75 30.01 -14.79
CA THR A 185 -20.53 30.28 -16.02
C THR A 185 -19.78 31.22 -16.95
N LYS A 186 -18.70 31.84 -16.47
CA LYS A 186 -17.84 32.72 -17.25
C LYS A 186 -16.86 31.91 -18.10
N ASN A 187 -16.65 32.35 -19.33
CA ASN A 187 -15.62 31.81 -20.20
C ASN A 187 -14.23 31.98 -19.56
N ILE A 188 -13.35 31.04 -19.85
CA ILE A 188 -11.99 30.97 -19.32
C ILE A 188 -11.01 31.17 -20.46
N PHE A 189 -9.86 31.77 -20.15
CA PHE A 189 -8.75 31.85 -21.08
C PHE A 189 -7.91 30.60 -20.95
N VAL A 190 -7.58 29.96 -22.07
CA VAL A 190 -6.70 28.79 -22.13
C VAL A 190 -5.59 29.08 -23.13
N ASN A 191 -4.35 28.87 -22.71
CA ASN A 191 -3.17 29.02 -23.55
C ASN A 191 -2.82 27.66 -24.18
N ILE A 192 -2.66 27.61 -25.50
CA ILE A 192 -2.31 26.40 -26.26
C ILE A 192 -1.05 26.66 -27.09
N ARG A 193 -0.07 25.77 -26.96
CA ARG A 193 1.12 25.69 -27.83
C ARG A 193 1.11 24.41 -28.66
N PHE A 194 1.78 24.41 -29.82
CA PHE A 194 1.95 23.19 -30.64
C PHE A 194 3.32 22.54 -30.37
N GLN A 195 3.36 21.21 -30.35
CA GLN A 195 4.60 20.45 -30.07
C GLN A 195 5.72 20.70 -31.09
N SER A 196 5.40 20.95 -32.36
CA SER A 196 6.37 21.20 -33.44
C SER A 196 7.18 22.51 -33.28
N GLY A 197 6.95 23.26 -32.19
CA GLY A 197 7.50 24.60 -31.97
C GLY A 197 6.65 25.68 -32.64
N GLY A 198 6.60 26.87 -32.04
CA GLY A 198 5.83 28.03 -32.56
C GLY A 198 5.25 28.92 -31.46
N GLU A 199 4.52 29.96 -31.89
CA GLU A 199 3.78 30.86 -31.00
C GLU A 199 2.66 30.14 -30.23
N SER A 200 2.41 30.60 -29.01
CA SER A 200 1.30 30.14 -28.19
C SER A 200 0.03 30.96 -28.45
N PHE A 201 -1.12 30.32 -28.57
CA PHE A 201 -2.40 30.97 -28.84
C PHE A 201 -3.30 30.97 -27.60
N MET A 202 -3.95 32.10 -27.33
CA MET A 202 -4.90 32.22 -26.23
C MET A 202 -6.35 32.11 -26.76
N PHE A 203 -7.14 31.23 -26.16
CA PHE A 203 -8.53 30.99 -26.52
C PHE A 203 -9.44 31.32 -25.35
N GLN A 204 -10.55 31.99 -25.63
CA GLN A 204 -11.62 32.19 -24.67
C GLN A 204 -12.69 31.12 -24.91
N ILE A 205 -12.87 30.20 -23.96
CA ILE A 205 -13.77 29.05 -24.11
C ILE A 205 -14.66 28.87 -22.89
N SER A 206 -15.85 28.31 -23.08
CA SER A 206 -16.71 27.92 -21.95
C SER A 206 -16.09 26.73 -21.19
N PRO A 207 -16.09 26.71 -19.85
CA PRO A 207 -15.62 25.56 -19.06
C PRO A 207 -16.42 24.27 -19.30
N TRP A 208 -17.60 24.38 -19.92
CA TRP A 208 -18.49 23.28 -20.25
C TRP A 208 -18.18 22.60 -21.58
N GLU A 209 -17.27 23.19 -22.36
CA GLU A 209 -16.82 22.62 -23.63
C GLU A 209 -15.96 21.38 -23.43
N PHE A 210 -15.81 20.60 -24.50
CA PHE A 210 -15.03 19.38 -24.52
C PHE A 210 -13.62 19.62 -25.09
N PRO A 211 -12.62 18.78 -24.74
CA PRO A 211 -11.27 18.86 -25.29
C PRO A 211 -11.24 18.95 -26.83
N ILE A 212 -12.10 18.20 -27.52
CA ILE A 212 -12.15 18.19 -28.99
C ILE A 212 -12.61 19.52 -29.60
N THR A 213 -13.51 20.26 -28.93
CA THR A 213 -13.91 21.60 -29.36
C THR A 213 -12.71 22.55 -29.29
N LEU A 214 -11.95 22.48 -28.19
CA LEU A 214 -10.78 23.32 -27.98
C LEU A 214 -9.67 23.02 -29.02
N MET A 215 -9.42 21.74 -29.32
CA MET A 215 -8.49 21.33 -30.38
C MET A 215 -8.93 21.82 -31.75
N SER A 216 -10.23 21.75 -32.06
CA SER A 216 -10.79 22.26 -33.31
C SER A 216 -10.57 23.76 -33.49
N TYR A 217 -10.72 24.56 -32.43
CA TYR A 217 -10.43 25.99 -32.49
C TYR A 217 -8.94 26.27 -32.68
N ALA A 218 -8.07 25.50 -32.01
CA ALA A 218 -6.63 25.64 -32.14
C ALA A 218 -6.13 25.34 -33.56
N ILE A 219 -6.61 24.25 -34.17
CA ILE A 219 -6.27 23.89 -35.56
C ILE A 219 -6.76 24.95 -36.54
N LYS A 220 -8.00 25.45 -36.40
CA LYS A 220 -8.52 26.53 -37.26
C LYS A 220 -7.67 27.79 -37.16
N LYS A 221 -7.23 28.15 -35.94
CA LYS A 221 -6.38 29.32 -35.71
C LYS A 221 -5.00 29.12 -36.33
N GLN A 222 -4.39 27.95 -36.13
CA GLN A 222 -3.10 27.59 -36.72
C GLN A 222 -3.16 27.62 -38.25
N ALA A 223 -4.22 27.08 -38.85
CA ALA A 223 -4.42 27.08 -40.29
C ALA A 223 -4.51 28.51 -40.86
N THR A 224 -5.13 29.42 -40.12
CA THR A 224 -5.24 30.84 -40.50
C THR A 224 -3.88 31.56 -40.46
N VAL A 225 -3.04 31.23 -39.48
CA VAL A 225 -1.75 31.93 -39.23
C VAL A 225 -0.61 31.32 -40.04
N LEU A 226 -0.48 30.00 -40.04
CA LEU A 226 0.67 29.28 -40.60
C LEU A 226 0.41 28.69 -42.00
N ARG A 227 -0.85 28.62 -42.45
CA ARG A 227 -1.27 28.04 -43.76
C ARG A 227 -0.58 26.70 -44.09
N PRO A 228 -0.78 25.66 -43.27
CA PRO A 228 -0.18 24.35 -43.51
C PRO A 228 -0.65 23.73 -44.84
N GLU A 229 0.22 22.96 -45.49
CA GLU A 229 -0.04 22.33 -46.79
C GLU A 229 -1.12 21.24 -46.75
N THR A 230 -1.39 20.68 -45.56
CA THR A 230 -2.36 19.61 -45.32
C THR A 230 -3.43 20.01 -44.30
N VAL A 231 -4.67 19.60 -44.56
CA VAL A 231 -5.80 19.78 -43.63
C VAL A 231 -5.65 18.78 -42.49
N GLN A 232 -5.38 19.29 -41.29
CA GLN A 232 -5.27 18.48 -40.08
C GLN A 232 -6.64 18.26 -39.44
N GLN A 233 -6.89 17.05 -38.92
CA GLN A 233 -8.13 16.70 -38.22
C GLN A 233 -7.94 16.82 -36.70
N PRO A 234 -8.93 17.32 -35.94
CA PRO A 234 -8.88 17.38 -34.48
C PRO A 234 -8.66 16.03 -33.80
N GLU A 235 -9.16 14.95 -34.41
CA GLU A 235 -9.07 13.58 -33.91
C GLU A 235 -7.64 13.04 -33.92
N ASP A 236 -6.73 13.63 -34.71
CA ASP A 236 -5.32 13.24 -34.76
C ASP A 236 -4.48 13.84 -33.62
N TYR A 237 -5.11 14.61 -32.72
CA TYR A 237 -4.44 15.33 -31.64
C TYR A 237 -4.98 14.97 -30.26
N THR A 238 -4.17 15.25 -29.25
CA THR A 238 -4.53 15.26 -27.83
C THR A 238 -3.94 16.50 -27.16
N LEU A 239 -4.48 16.87 -26.00
CA LEU A 239 -4.03 18.02 -25.21
C LEU A 239 -3.23 17.54 -24.00
N GLN A 240 -1.97 17.93 -23.89
CA GLN A 240 -1.11 17.65 -22.74
C GLN A 240 -1.04 18.87 -21.82
N VAL A 241 -1.09 18.67 -20.50
CA VAL A 241 -0.78 19.71 -19.51
C VAL A 241 0.72 20.02 -19.54
N ASN A 242 1.08 21.30 -19.66
CA ASN A 242 2.49 21.69 -19.75
C ASN A 242 3.26 21.27 -18.48
N GLY A 243 4.43 20.64 -18.66
CA GLY A 243 5.29 20.18 -17.58
C GLY A 243 4.84 18.88 -16.90
N LYS A 244 3.75 18.25 -17.35
CA LYS A 244 3.20 17.01 -16.78
C LYS A 244 2.97 15.93 -17.83
N CYS A 245 3.01 14.69 -17.38
CA CYS A 245 2.50 13.54 -18.13
C CYS A 245 0.98 13.38 -17.89
N GLU A 246 0.21 14.45 -18.05
CA GLU A 246 -1.25 14.47 -17.88
C GLU A 246 -1.91 14.96 -19.18
N TYR A 247 -2.97 14.28 -19.60
CA TYR A 247 -3.63 14.55 -20.89
C TYR A 247 -5.13 14.78 -20.72
N LEU A 248 -5.68 15.67 -21.54
CA LEU A 248 -7.09 16.04 -21.62
C LEU A 248 -7.67 15.44 -22.90
N TYR A 249 -8.52 14.42 -22.74
CA TYR A 249 -9.18 13.71 -23.84
C TYR A 249 -10.52 13.12 -23.39
N GLY A 250 -11.27 12.54 -24.32
CA GLY A 250 -12.57 11.93 -24.05
C GLY A 250 -13.72 12.95 -23.93
N ASN A 251 -14.89 12.45 -23.58
CA ASN A 251 -16.15 13.20 -23.59
C ASN A 251 -16.47 13.79 -22.21
N TYR A 252 -15.52 14.52 -21.64
CA TYR A 252 -15.67 15.19 -20.36
C TYR A 252 -15.57 16.71 -20.53
N PRO A 253 -16.42 17.51 -19.87
CA PRO A 253 -16.28 18.96 -19.85
C PRO A 253 -14.94 19.39 -19.25
N LEU A 254 -14.34 20.46 -19.79
CA LEU A 254 -13.03 20.97 -19.34
C LEU A 254 -12.97 21.22 -17.83
N TYR A 255 -14.04 21.71 -17.21
CA TYR A 255 -14.05 21.98 -15.76
C TYR A 255 -13.90 20.73 -14.87
N GLN A 256 -14.15 19.52 -15.40
CA GLN A 256 -14.04 18.28 -14.64
C GLN A 256 -12.60 17.79 -14.51
N PHE A 257 -11.69 18.25 -15.37
CA PHE A 257 -10.28 17.87 -15.27
C PHE A 257 -9.62 18.57 -14.07
N GLN A 258 -8.93 17.81 -13.23
CA GLN A 258 -8.34 18.31 -11.97
C GLN A 258 -7.41 19.51 -12.21
N HIS A 259 -6.59 19.47 -13.26
CA HIS A 259 -5.72 20.61 -13.62
C HIS A 259 -6.52 21.87 -13.93
N ILE A 260 -7.55 21.78 -14.79
CA ILE A 260 -8.41 22.91 -15.14
C ILE A 260 -9.14 23.43 -13.91
N ARG A 261 -9.69 22.54 -13.09
CA ARG A 261 -10.36 22.89 -11.84
C ARG A 261 -9.45 23.66 -10.89
N SER A 262 -8.22 23.17 -10.71
CA SER A 262 -7.20 23.82 -9.88
C SER A 262 -6.86 25.23 -10.41
N CYS A 263 -6.69 25.38 -11.73
CA CYS A 263 -6.48 26.68 -12.35
C CYS A 263 -7.65 27.64 -12.08
N LEU A 264 -8.89 27.18 -12.21
CA LEU A 264 -10.08 28.00 -11.95
C LEU A 264 -10.18 28.47 -10.51
N GLN A 265 -9.90 27.59 -9.55
CA GLN A 265 -9.93 27.93 -8.13
C GLN A 265 -8.84 28.93 -7.75
N ARG A 266 -7.67 28.86 -8.41
CA ARG A 266 -6.51 29.72 -8.15
C ARG A 266 -6.49 30.99 -9.03
N GLY A 267 -7.44 31.15 -9.94
CA GLY A 267 -7.45 32.25 -10.91
C GLY A 267 -6.28 32.20 -11.91
N LEU A 268 -5.74 31.01 -12.18
CA LEU A 268 -4.64 30.81 -13.14
C LEU A 268 -5.18 30.46 -14.53
N THR A 269 -4.42 30.85 -15.56
CA THR A 269 -4.67 30.45 -16.95
C THR A 269 -4.11 29.05 -17.19
N PRO A 270 -4.91 28.06 -17.63
CA PRO A 270 -4.40 26.75 -18.03
C PRO A 270 -3.47 26.85 -19.24
N HIS A 271 -2.35 26.11 -19.20
CA HIS A 271 -1.37 26.05 -20.28
C HIS A 271 -1.27 24.61 -20.80
N LEU A 272 -1.64 24.42 -22.07
CA LEU A 272 -1.74 23.12 -22.71
C LEU A 272 -0.85 23.05 -23.96
N THR A 273 -0.41 21.84 -24.30
CA THR A 273 0.32 21.53 -25.53
C THR A 273 -0.53 20.63 -26.41
N MET A 274 -0.73 21.01 -27.67
CA MET A 274 -1.27 20.13 -28.69
C MET A 274 -0.20 19.14 -29.15
N VAL A 275 -0.48 17.85 -28.93
CA VAL A 275 0.40 16.72 -29.26
C VAL A 275 -0.26 15.90 -30.36
N HIS A 276 0.49 15.65 -31.44
CA HIS A 276 0.00 14.86 -32.57
C HIS A 276 0.11 13.35 -32.27
N SER A 277 -0.80 12.55 -32.83
CA SER A 277 -0.86 11.09 -32.64
C SER A 277 0.47 10.38 -32.95
N SER A 278 1.23 10.86 -33.96
CA SER A 278 2.54 10.29 -34.31
C SER A 278 3.57 10.36 -33.16
N ALA A 279 3.51 11.37 -32.29
CA ALA A 279 4.39 11.47 -31.13
C ALA A 279 4.04 10.40 -30.07
N ILE A 280 2.74 10.14 -29.87
CA ILE A 280 2.27 9.06 -28.98
C ILE A 280 2.64 7.69 -29.55
N ILE A 281 2.51 7.52 -30.88
CA ILE A 281 2.95 6.31 -31.58
C ILE A 281 4.47 6.11 -31.41
N ALA A 282 5.27 7.16 -31.54
CA ALA A 282 6.72 7.06 -31.30
C ALA A 282 7.04 6.61 -29.87
N MET A 283 6.35 7.16 -28.85
CA MET A 283 6.49 6.70 -27.45
C MET A 283 6.12 5.22 -27.29
N ARG A 284 5.07 4.75 -27.97
CA ARG A 284 4.66 3.34 -28.00
C ARG A 284 5.70 2.47 -28.70
N ASP A 285 6.22 2.92 -29.83
CA ASP A 285 7.12 2.15 -30.67
C ASP A 285 8.51 2.01 -30.00
N GLU A 286 8.95 3.03 -29.24
CA GLU A 286 10.09 2.95 -28.31
C GLU A 286 9.92 1.86 -27.23
N GLN A 287 8.69 1.48 -26.86
CA GLN A 287 8.45 0.33 -25.99
C GLN A 287 8.72 -1.02 -26.70
N THR A 288 8.59 -1.06 -28.03
CA THR A 288 8.69 -2.28 -28.85
C THR A 288 10.13 -2.70 -29.14
N ASN A 289 11.05 -1.74 -29.31
CA ASN A 289 12.44 -2.02 -29.66
C ASN A 289 13.22 -2.82 -28.58
N CYS A 290 12.61 -3.07 -27.41
CA CYS A 290 13.15 -3.94 -26.36
C CYS A 290 12.56 -5.37 -26.36
N ILE A 291 11.62 -5.70 -27.23
CA ILE A 291 10.93 -7.00 -27.26
C ILE A 291 11.25 -7.68 -28.58
N THR A 292 12.24 -8.59 -28.58
CA THR A 292 12.27 -9.63 -29.62
C THR A 292 11.02 -10.48 -29.49
N SER A 293 10.42 -10.82 -30.64
CA SER A 293 9.17 -11.56 -30.81
C SER A 293 8.87 -12.54 -29.67
N PRO A 294 7.61 -12.59 -29.18
CA PRO A 294 7.23 -13.62 -28.21
C PRO A 294 7.63 -14.99 -28.77
N PRO A 295 8.17 -15.90 -27.94
CA PRO A 295 8.44 -17.25 -28.41
C PRO A 295 7.14 -17.77 -29.01
N LYS A 296 7.19 -18.19 -30.29
CA LYS A 296 6.08 -18.90 -30.91
C LYS A 296 5.67 -19.97 -29.91
N ALA A 297 4.43 -19.89 -29.41
CA ALA A 297 3.89 -20.89 -28.52
C ALA A 297 4.12 -22.24 -29.20
N ALA A 298 5.09 -23.02 -28.70
CA ALA A 298 5.23 -24.39 -29.15
C ALA A 298 3.88 -25.03 -28.88
N SER A 299 3.21 -25.51 -29.93
CA SER A 299 1.95 -26.22 -29.81
C SER A 299 2.18 -27.35 -28.81
N LYS A 300 1.69 -27.16 -27.58
CA LYS A 300 1.72 -28.25 -26.60
C LYS A 300 0.97 -29.41 -27.26
N PRO A 301 1.55 -30.62 -27.32
CA PRO A 301 0.82 -31.77 -27.81
C PRO A 301 -0.51 -31.85 -27.05
N PRO A 302 -1.61 -32.27 -27.70
CA PRO A 302 -2.89 -32.42 -27.03
C PRO A 302 -2.67 -33.23 -25.74
N PRO A 303 -3.26 -32.81 -24.61
CA PRO A 303 -3.06 -33.52 -23.35
C PRO A 303 -3.40 -34.99 -23.58
N LEU A 304 -2.41 -35.86 -23.37
CA LEU A 304 -2.66 -37.30 -23.33
C LEU A 304 -3.80 -37.51 -22.32
N PRO A 305 -4.83 -38.32 -22.66
CA PRO A 305 -5.91 -38.59 -21.72
C PRO A 305 -5.28 -39.14 -20.44
N LYS A 306 -5.29 -38.34 -19.37
CA LYS A 306 -4.87 -38.80 -18.05
C LYS A 306 -5.75 -40.00 -17.74
N LYS A 307 -5.16 -41.19 -17.58
CA LYS A 307 -5.87 -42.32 -16.94
C LYS A 307 -6.49 -41.75 -15.67
N LYS A 308 -7.82 -41.81 -15.52
CA LYS A 308 -8.49 -41.36 -14.30
C LYS A 308 -7.80 -42.06 -13.12
N PRO A 309 -7.06 -41.35 -12.27
CA PRO A 309 -6.53 -41.96 -11.06
C PRO A 309 -7.75 -42.43 -10.26
N ASN A 310 -7.69 -43.60 -9.64
CA ASN A 310 -8.64 -43.90 -8.58
C ASN A 310 -8.36 -42.89 -7.45
N TYR A 311 -9.32 -42.01 -7.16
CA TYR A 311 -9.26 -41.07 -6.04
C TYR A 311 -10.46 -41.30 -5.11
N GLY A 312 -10.23 -41.12 -3.81
CA GLY A 312 -11.29 -41.24 -2.79
C GLY A 312 -12.04 -39.92 -2.63
N SER A 313 -13.36 -39.97 -2.39
CA SER A 313 -14.15 -38.79 -2.00
C SER A 313 -13.93 -38.47 -0.52
N LEU A 314 -13.63 -37.21 -0.19
CA LEU A 314 -13.49 -36.75 1.20
C LEU A 314 -14.72 -37.12 2.04
N TRP A 315 -15.92 -37.02 1.48
CA TRP A 315 -17.17 -37.25 2.23
C TRP A 315 -17.44 -38.69 2.63
N SER A 316 -16.70 -39.65 2.06
CA SER A 316 -16.78 -41.05 2.48
C SER A 316 -16.01 -41.36 3.77
N LEU A 317 -15.25 -40.39 4.29
CA LEU A 317 -14.33 -40.56 5.41
C LEU A 317 -14.96 -40.07 6.72
N GLU A 318 -15.61 -40.97 7.44
CA GLU A 318 -16.33 -40.64 8.68
C GLU A 318 -15.43 -40.60 9.93
N GLN A 319 -14.19 -41.10 9.83
CA GLN A 319 -13.26 -41.11 10.96
C GLN A 319 -12.91 -39.70 11.49
N PRO A 320 -12.58 -39.55 12.79
CA PRO A 320 -12.10 -38.29 13.33
C PRO A 320 -10.75 -37.90 12.72
N PHE A 321 -10.56 -36.59 12.51
CA PHE A 321 -9.28 -36.06 12.06
C PHE A 321 -8.26 -36.08 13.21
N TYR A 322 -7.02 -36.44 12.89
CA TYR A 322 -5.90 -36.39 13.83
C TYR A 322 -4.62 -35.98 13.12
N ILE A 323 -3.63 -35.55 13.89
CA ILE A 323 -2.24 -35.41 13.43
C ILE A 323 -1.32 -36.14 14.41
N GLU A 324 -0.13 -36.52 13.95
CA GLU A 324 0.93 -36.97 14.84
C GLU A 324 1.92 -35.85 15.07
N LEU A 325 2.06 -35.42 16.33
CA LEU A 325 3.10 -34.49 16.76
C LEU A 325 4.38 -35.30 17.02
N VAL A 326 5.40 -35.13 16.18
CA VAL A 326 6.61 -35.96 16.22
C VAL A 326 7.64 -35.35 17.17
N GLN A 327 8.23 -34.23 16.76
CA GLN A 327 9.33 -33.57 17.47
C GLN A 327 9.37 -32.07 17.16
N GLY A 328 10.03 -31.31 18.03
CA GLY A 328 10.47 -29.95 17.76
C GLY A 328 11.99 -29.90 17.59
N SER A 329 12.47 -28.83 16.99
CA SER A 329 13.90 -28.56 16.83
C SER A 329 14.22 -27.08 17.06
N LYS A 330 15.45 -26.80 17.47
CA LYS A 330 15.97 -25.43 17.71
C LYS A 330 15.10 -24.60 18.67
N VAL A 331 14.49 -25.24 19.66
CA VAL A 331 13.65 -24.57 20.65
C VAL A 331 14.53 -23.86 21.68
N ASN A 332 14.23 -22.58 21.95
CA ASN A 332 14.94 -21.76 22.92
C ASN A 332 13.95 -21.30 24.01
N ALA A 333 14.07 -21.87 25.21
CA ALA A 333 13.21 -21.55 26.36
C ALA A 333 13.97 -21.74 27.69
N ASP A 334 13.40 -21.25 28.80
CA ASP A 334 13.95 -21.46 30.15
C ASP A 334 13.88 -22.94 30.52
N GLU A 335 15.03 -23.57 30.77
CA GLU A 335 15.16 -24.99 31.13
C GLU A 335 14.35 -25.41 32.36
N ARG A 336 13.94 -24.46 33.20
CA ARG A 336 13.11 -24.69 34.40
C ARG A 336 11.63 -24.88 34.08
N MET A 337 11.23 -24.70 32.83
CA MET A 337 9.85 -24.83 32.35
C MET A 337 9.61 -26.17 31.65
N LYS A 338 8.36 -26.42 31.25
CA LYS A 338 7.95 -27.52 30.39
C LYS A 338 7.45 -26.97 29.05
N LEU A 339 7.67 -27.71 27.98
CA LEU A 339 7.17 -27.40 26.65
C LEU A 339 5.82 -28.09 26.41
N VAL A 340 4.88 -27.33 25.84
CA VAL A 340 3.57 -27.80 25.41
C VAL A 340 3.28 -27.26 24.03
N VAL A 341 2.75 -28.10 23.14
CA VAL A 341 2.20 -27.68 21.85
C VAL A 341 0.68 -27.65 21.96
N GLN A 342 0.09 -26.50 21.66
CA GLN A 342 -1.35 -26.34 21.51
C GLN A 342 -1.70 -26.34 20.03
N ALA A 343 -2.76 -27.06 19.66
CA ALA A 343 -3.23 -27.21 18.30
C ALA A 343 -4.73 -26.89 18.22
N GLY A 344 -5.15 -26.23 17.16
CA GLY A 344 -6.57 -25.95 16.89
C GLY A 344 -6.85 -25.94 15.39
N LEU A 345 -8.09 -26.30 15.03
CA LEU A 345 -8.58 -26.24 13.66
C LEU A 345 -9.47 -25.01 13.49
N PHE A 346 -9.20 -24.22 12.45
CA PHE A 346 -9.86 -22.95 12.21
C PHE A 346 -10.39 -22.85 10.77
N HIS A 347 -11.48 -22.11 10.64
CA HIS A 347 -11.96 -21.54 9.38
C HIS A 347 -12.08 -20.03 9.56
N GLY A 348 -11.06 -19.30 9.12
CA GLY A 348 -10.98 -17.85 9.37
C GLY A 348 -10.81 -17.61 10.87
N THR A 349 -11.73 -16.83 11.46
CA THR A 349 -11.77 -16.56 12.90
C THR A 349 -12.47 -17.65 13.71
N GLU A 350 -13.25 -18.53 13.06
CA GLU A 350 -14.04 -19.56 13.74
C GLU A 350 -13.20 -20.79 14.06
N MET A 351 -13.36 -21.28 15.30
CA MET A 351 -12.79 -22.56 15.74
C MET A 351 -13.72 -23.70 15.37
N LEU A 352 -13.25 -24.65 14.55
CA LEU A 352 -14.07 -25.75 14.02
C LEU A 352 -14.40 -26.81 15.09
N CYS A 353 -13.49 -27.01 16.04
CA CYS A 353 -13.62 -27.93 17.17
C CYS A 353 -12.71 -27.47 18.32
N LYS A 354 -12.89 -28.02 19.53
CA LYS A 354 -12.05 -27.66 20.70
C LYS A 354 -10.56 -27.84 20.42
N THR A 355 -9.73 -26.93 20.96
CA THR A 355 -8.27 -27.04 20.87
C THR A 355 -7.75 -28.24 21.64
N VAL A 356 -6.70 -28.85 21.13
CA VAL A 356 -6.03 -30.02 21.71
C VAL A 356 -4.62 -29.63 22.14
N SER A 357 -4.17 -30.12 23.30
CA SER A 357 -2.83 -29.87 23.83
C SER A 357 -2.01 -31.15 23.91
N SER A 358 -0.71 -31.05 23.64
CA SER A 358 0.24 -32.13 23.86
C SER A 358 0.47 -32.40 25.35
N SER A 359 1.16 -33.50 25.66
CA SER A 359 1.79 -33.70 26.96
C SER A 359 2.88 -32.67 27.23
N GLU A 360 3.13 -32.38 28.51
CA GLU A 360 4.26 -31.56 28.96
C GLU A 360 5.58 -32.32 28.78
N VAL A 361 6.54 -31.73 28.06
CA VAL A 361 7.90 -32.28 27.85
C VAL A 361 8.92 -31.37 28.50
N SER A 362 10.03 -31.89 29.02
CA SER A 362 11.11 -31.04 29.55
C SER A 362 11.69 -30.15 28.45
N VAL A 363 12.02 -28.91 28.80
CA VAL A 363 12.65 -27.99 27.85
C VAL A 363 14.02 -28.53 27.42
N CYS A 364 14.21 -28.66 26.11
CA CYS A 364 15.47 -28.91 25.45
C CYS A 364 15.41 -28.34 24.03
N SER A 365 16.54 -28.33 23.31
CA SER A 365 16.57 -27.81 21.93
C SER A 365 15.78 -28.68 20.94
N GLU A 366 15.79 -30.00 21.16
CA GLU A 366 15.18 -31.01 20.29
C GLU A 366 14.12 -31.83 21.07
N PRO A 367 12.98 -31.22 21.45
CA PRO A 367 11.95 -31.90 22.23
C PRO A 367 11.20 -32.94 21.39
N VAL A 368 10.80 -34.06 22.01
CA VAL A 368 10.12 -35.17 21.32
C VAL A 368 8.79 -35.46 22.03
N TRP A 369 7.70 -35.57 21.27
CA TRP A 369 6.37 -35.91 21.79
C TRP A 369 5.88 -37.28 21.31
N ARG A 370 5.99 -37.57 20.01
CA ARG A 370 5.43 -38.78 19.36
C ARG A 370 4.00 -39.07 19.82
N GLN A 371 3.16 -38.04 19.76
CA GLN A 371 1.80 -38.07 20.30
C GLN A 371 0.78 -37.86 19.17
N ARG A 372 -0.24 -38.72 19.14
CA ARG A 372 -1.44 -38.50 18.31
C ARG A 372 -2.34 -37.45 18.97
N LEU A 373 -2.58 -36.36 18.26
CA LEU A 373 -3.53 -35.31 18.64
C LEU A 373 -4.80 -35.50 17.81
N GLU A 374 -5.85 -36.02 18.43
CA GLU A 374 -7.15 -36.26 17.81
C GLU A 374 -8.09 -35.08 18.05
N PHE A 375 -8.78 -34.64 17.00
CA PHE A 375 -9.70 -33.50 17.02
C PHE A 375 -11.15 -34.00 16.95
N ASP A 376 -12.04 -33.30 17.65
CA ASP A 376 -13.48 -33.59 17.68
C ASP A 376 -14.18 -33.07 16.41
N ILE A 377 -13.74 -33.56 15.25
CA ILE A 377 -14.30 -33.29 13.92
C ILE A 377 -13.98 -34.45 12.98
N SER A 378 -14.97 -34.85 12.16
CA SER A 378 -14.78 -35.90 11.16
C SER A 378 -14.02 -35.37 9.93
N VAL A 379 -13.28 -36.23 9.25
CA VAL A 379 -12.53 -35.87 8.02
C VAL A 379 -13.47 -35.34 6.93
N ARG A 380 -14.67 -35.91 6.78
CA ARG A 380 -15.68 -35.44 5.82
C ARG A 380 -16.17 -34.01 6.07
N ASP A 381 -16.11 -33.56 7.32
CA ASP A 381 -16.66 -32.28 7.78
C ASP A 381 -15.63 -31.14 7.73
N LEU A 382 -14.40 -31.42 7.30
CA LEU A 382 -13.37 -30.40 7.11
C LEU A 382 -13.74 -29.48 5.93
N PRO A 383 -13.92 -28.16 6.14
CA PRO A 383 -14.16 -27.24 5.05
C PRO A 383 -12.91 -27.06 4.19
N ARG A 384 -13.09 -26.58 2.94
CA ARG A 384 -11.98 -26.41 1.98
C ARG A 384 -10.82 -25.59 2.53
N MET A 385 -11.13 -24.56 3.31
CA MET A 385 -10.16 -23.63 3.88
C MET A 385 -9.81 -23.94 5.34
N ALA A 386 -10.01 -25.19 5.78
CA ALA A 386 -9.60 -25.64 7.10
C ALA A 386 -8.08 -25.45 7.30
N ARG A 387 -7.73 -24.80 8.40
CA ARG A 387 -6.36 -24.47 8.79
C ARG A 387 -6.04 -25.11 10.13
N LEU A 388 -4.89 -25.76 10.19
CA LEU A 388 -4.28 -26.19 11.45
C LEU A 388 -3.39 -25.07 11.98
N CYS A 389 -3.71 -24.60 13.18
CA CYS A 389 -2.95 -23.57 13.89
C CYS A 389 -2.25 -24.20 15.09
N LEU A 390 -0.94 -24.02 15.20
CA LEU A 390 -0.09 -24.59 16.24
C LEU A 390 0.64 -23.49 16.98
N ALA A 391 0.77 -23.62 18.30
CA ALA A 391 1.62 -22.76 19.11
C ALA A 391 2.40 -23.58 20.14
N LEU A 392 3.68 -23.22 20.30
CA LEU A 392 4.61 -23.79 21.26
C LEU A 392 4.68 -22.87 22.49
N TYR A 393 4.45 -23.43 23.66
CA TYR A 393 4.46 -22.74 24.95
C TYR A 393 5.52 -23.30 25.88
N ALA A 394 6.11 -22.42 26.69
CA ALA A 394 6.80 -22.78 27.92
C ALA A 394 5.87 -22.52 29.12
N VAL A 395 5.54 -23.59 29.85
CA VAL A 395 4.67 -23.57 31.02
C VAL A 395 5.47 -23.89 32.29
N VAL A 396 5.10 -23.27 33.41
CA VAL A 396 5.75 -23.55 34.70
C VAL A 396 5.17 -24.85 35.26
N GLU A 397 6.05 -25.75 35.69
CA GLU A 397 5.65 -27.03 36.30
C GLU A 397 4.68 -26.81 37.48
N LYS A 398 3.50 -27.41 37.40
CA LYS A 398 2.48 -27.35 38.47
C LYS A 398 2.96 -28.19 39.66
N ALA A 399 3.76 -27.58 40.55
CA ALA A 399 4.18 -28.24 41.79
C ALA A 399 2.94 -28.68 42.61
N ARG A 400 2.88 -29.98 42.97
CA ARG A 400 1.90 -30.52 43.91
C ARG A 400 1.98 -29.72 45.23
N LYS A 401 0.84 -29.13 45.62
CA LYS A 401 0.58 -28.29 46.80
C LYS A 401 1.60 -28.42 47.95
N ALA A 402 2.25 -27.31 48.29
CA ALA A 402 2.60 -26.96 49.66
C ALA A 402 1.86 -25.67 50.06
N ARG A 403 1.11 -25.72 51.16
CA ARG A 403 0.34 -24.60 51.72
C ARG A 403 1.27 -23.39 51.92
N SER A 404 1.05 -22.31 51.19
CA SER A 404 1.70 -21.02 51.41
C SER A 404 0.71 -19.89 51.16
N THR A 405 0.40 -19.15 52.22
CA THR A 405 -0.57 -18.04 52.30
C THR A 405 0.02 -16.69 51.84
N LYS A 406 0.81 -16.68 50.77
CA LYS A 406 1.21 -15.43 50.10
C LYS A 406 0.70 -15.43 48.67
N LYS A 407 -0.11 -14.41 48.35
CA LYS A 407 -0.61 -14.05 47.01
C LYS A 407 0.57 -14.07 46.01
N LYS A 408 0.80 -15.22 45.37
CA LYS A 408 1.79 -15.36 44.29
C LYS A 408 1.18 -14.76 43.02
N SER A 409 1.88 -13.83 42.40
CA SER A 409 1.64 -13.46 41.01
C SER A 409 1.63 -14.74 40.17
N LYS A 410 0.53 -15.03 39.44
CA LYS A 410 0.53 -16.07 38.41
C LYS A 410 1.70 -15.77 37.47
N LYS A 411 2.76 -16.59 37.47
CA LYS A 411 3.72 -16.59 36.35
C LYS A 411 2.94 -17.12 35.15
N ALA A 412 2.74 -16.26 34.15
CA ALA A 412 1.96 -16.58 32.96
C ALA A 412 2.73 -17.56 32.07
N ASP A 413 1.99 -18.44 31.38
CA ASP A 413 2.54 -19.30 30.34
C ASP A 413 3.18 -18.42 29.25
N CYS A 414 4.36 -18.82 28.77
CA CYS A 414 5.14 -18.02 27.83
C CYS A 414 4.97 -18.58 26.41
N PRO A 415 4.32 -17.85 25.48
CA PRO A 415 4.26 -18.26 24.08
C PRO A 415 5.65 -18.11 23.45
N ILE A 416 6.18 -19.18 22.87
CA ILE A 416 7.51 -19.20 22.24
C ILE A 416 7.38 -18.91 20.74
N ALA A 417 6.57 -19.71 20.05
CA ALA A 417 6.44 -19.65 18.60
C ALA A 417 5.09 -20.18 18.13
N TRP A 418 4.67 -19.84 16.91
CA TRP A 418 3.45 -20.30 16.27
C TRP A 418 3.68 -20.67 14.81
N ALA A 419 2.86 -21.58 14.27
CA ALA A 419 2.85 -21.92 12.86
C ALA A 419 1.45 -22.33 12.42
N ASN A 420 1.07 -21.92 11.22
CA ASN A 420 -0.21 -22.29 10.62
C ASN A 420 0.03 -23.04 9.32
N VAL A 421 -0.82 -24.01 9.01
CA VAL A 421 -0.76 -24.78 7.76
C VAL A 421 -2.15 -25.12 7.26
N MET A 422 -2.38 -25.00 5.96
CA MET A 422 -3.63 -25.45 5.33
C MET A 422 -3.70 -26.97 5.32
N LEU A 423 -4.87 -27.53 5.67
CA LEU A 423 -5.10 -28.98 5.62
C LEU A 423 -5.19 -29.51 4.18
N PHE A 424 -5.66 -28.67 3.27
CA PHE A 424 -5.70 -28.94 1.84
C PHE A 424 -4.59 -28.16 1.12
N ASP A 425 -4.01 -28.72 0.07
CA ASP A 425 -3.07 -28.03 -0.79
C ASP A 425 -3.77 -27.15 -1.84
N TYR A 426 -3.00 -26.49 -2.71
CA TYR A 426 -3.52 -25.61 -3.75
C TYR A 426 -4.27 -26.35 -4.88
N ARG A 427 -4.15 -27.68 -4.96
CA ARG A 427 -4.83 -28.57 -5.91
C ARG A 427 -6.01 -29.32 -5.30
N ASP A 428 -6.51 -28.83 -4.16
CA ASP A 428 -7.63 -29.39 -3.42
C ASP A 428 -7.34 -30.75 -2.77
N GLN A 429 -6.08 -31.20 -2.72
CA GLN A 429 -5.72 -32.49 -2.11
C GLN A 429 -5.57 -32.35 -0.59
N LEU A 430 -6.16 -33.27 0.18
CA LEU A 430 -5.90 -33.37 1.62
C LEU A 430 -4.44 -33.77 1.85
N LYS A 431 -3.72 -33.00 2.66
CA LYS A 431 -2.30 -33.26 2.96
C LYS A 431 -2.15 -34.58 3.71
N THR A 432 -1.09 -35.32 3.37
CA THR A 432 -0.71 -36.59 3.99
C THR A 432 0.81 -36.63 4.15
N GLY A 433 1.30 -37.41 5.11
CA GLY A 433 2.74 -37.58 5.34
C GLY A 433 3.37 -36.49 6.22
N GLU A 434 4.69 -36.57 6.34
CA GLU A 434 5.48 -35.71 7.23
C GLU A 434 5.61 -34.28 6.68
N CYS A 435 5.53 -33.31 7.59
CA CYS A 435 5.68 -31.89 7.30
C CYS A 435 6.51 -31.21 8.40
N CYS A 436 7.56 -30.50 8.00
CA CYS A 436 8.37 -29.69 8.90
C CYS A 436 7.95 -28.22 8.83
N LEU A 437 7.37 -27.73 9.92
CA LEU A 437 6.84 -26.37 10.06
C LEU A 437 7.83 -25.49 10.78
N HIS A 438 8.56 -24.66 10.03
CA HIS A 438 9.40 -23.61 10.61
C HIS A 438 8.53 -22.49 11.16
N MET A 439 8.62 -22.26 12.47
CA MET A 439 7.70 -21.44 13.23
C MET A 439 8.09 -19.96 13.25
N TRP A 440 7.09 -19.11 13.45
CA TRP A 440 7.22 -17.68 13.67
C TRP A 440 7.32 -17.40 15.17
N SER A 441 8.19 -16.46 15.58
CA SER A 441 8.29 -16.08 16.98
C SER A 441 6.98 -15.46 17.49
N SER A 442 6.58 -15.85 18.70
CA SER A 442 5.46 -15.23 19.39
C SER A 442 5.97 -14.07 20.25
N PHE A 443 5.21 -12.97 20.27
CA PHE A 443 5.43 -11.87 21.19
C PHE A 443 4.24 -11.78 22.13
N PRO A 444 4.44 -11.52 23.44
CA PRO A 444 3.33 -11.32 24.36
C PRO A 444 2.57 -10.05 23.97
N ASP A 445 1.43 -10.23 23.30
CA ASP A 445 0.49 -9.15 22.97
C ASP A 445 -0.54 -8.99 24.11
N GLU A 446 -1.18 -7.83 24.22
CA GLU A 446 -2.17 -7.50 25.26
C GLU A 446 -3.34 -8.51 25.32
N LYS A 447 -3.62 -9.19 24.21
CA LYS A 447 -4.74 -10.15 24.09
C LYS A 447 -4.52 -11.50 24.74
N GLY A 448 -3.27 -11.95 24.89
CA GLY A 448 -2.96 -13.26 25.50
C GLY A 448 -3.67 -14.46 24.84
N GLU A 449 -4.01 -14.39 23.54
CA GLU A 449 -4.62 -15.51 22.80
C GLU A 449 -3.67 -16.72 22.73
N LEU A 450 -4.23 -17.92 22.80
CA LEU A 450 -3.46 -19.17 22.85
C LEU A 450 -2.91 -19.62 21.47
N LEU A 451 -3.48 -19.11 20.38
CA LEU A 451 -3.13 -19.44 19.01
C LEU A 451 -3.20 -18.16 18.18
N ASN A 452 -2.55 -18.14 17.01
CA ASN A 452 -2.58 -17.00 16.09
C ASN A 452 -3.22 -17.37 14.74
N PRO A 453 -4.55 -17.56 14.66
CA PRO A 453 -5.20 -18.02 13.42
C PRO A 453 -5.10 -17.01 12.27
N MET A 454 -5.01 -15.70 12.58
CA MET A 454 -4.81 -14.62 11.60
C MET A 454 -3.42 -14.60 10.97
N GLY A 455 -2.46 -15.29 11.57
CA GLY A 455 -1.10 -15.39 11.06
C GLY A 455 -1.00 -16.12 9.71
N THR A 456 0.05 -15.81 8.95
CA THR A 456 0.32 -16.44 7.64
C THR A 456 0.41 -17.97 7.74
N VAL A 457 0.00 -18.64 6.67
CA VAL A 457 0.16 -20.10 6.49
C VAL A 457 1.50 -20.46 5.83
N GLN A 458 2.28 -19.47 5.43
CA GLN A 458 3.62 -19.67 4.88
C GLN A 458 4.60 -20.01 6.02
N CYS A 459 5.42 -21.02 5.80
CA CYS A 459 6.49 -21.38 6.73
C CYS A 459 7.49 -20.23 6.85
N ASN A 460 8.11 -20.10 8.04
CA ASN A 460 9.17 -19.12 8.23
C ASN A 460 10.35 -19.43 7.30
N PRO A 461 10.76 -18.50 6.40
CA PRO A 461 11.85 -18.74 5.47
C PRO A 461 13.22 -18.80 6.16
N ASN A 462 13.32 -18.44 7.45
CA ASN A 462 14.55 -18.56 8.22
C ASN A 462 14.78 -19.97 8.77
N THR A 463 14.93 -20.95 7.87
CA THR A 463 15.05 -22.38 8.20
C THR A 463 16.27 -22.72 9.07
N GLU A 464 17.33 -21.92 9.00
CA GLU A 464 18.57 -22.15 9.75
C GLU A 464 18.43 -21.94 11.26
N SER A 465 17.68 -20.92 11.70
CA SER A 465 17.63 -20.52 13.11
C SER A 465 16.24 -20.56 13.74
N ALA A 466 15.17 -20.60 12.94
CA ALA A 466 13.82 -20.67 13.49
C ALA A 466 13.57 -22.02 14.16
N ALA A 467 12.81 -22.00 15.27
CA ALA A 467 12.28 -23.22 15.85
C ALA A 467 11.39 -23.92 14.82
N ALA A 468 11.43 -25.25 14.76
CA ALA A 468 10.58 -26.02 13.85
C ALA A 468 9.81 -27.10 14.59
N LEU A 469 8.61 -27.42 14.10
CA LEU A 469 7.83 -28.59 14.53
C LEU A 469 7.67 -29.55 13.37
N VAL A 470 7.96 -30.82 13.62
CA VAL A 470 7.68 -31.91 12.69
C VAL A 470 6.35 -32.54 13.09
N ILE A 471 5.41 -32.52 12.15
CA ILE A 471 4.11 -33.18 12.27
C ILE A 471 3.93 -34.18 11.14
N CYS A 472 3.10 -35.20 11.34
CA CYS A 472 2.69 -36.11 10.29
C CYS A 472 1.17 -36.06 10.11
N PHE A 473 0.73 -35.80 8.88
CA PHE A 473 -0.66 -35.91 8.49
C PHE A 473 -1.02 -37.37 8.20
N PRO A 474 -2.20 -37.82 8.63
CA PRO A 474 -2.57 -39.23 8.54
C PRO A 474 -2.79 -39.67 7.09
N SER A 475 -2.39 -40.92 6.78
CA SER A 475 -2.79 -41.57 5.53
C SER A 475 -4.22 -42.10 5.66
N VAL A 476 -5.21 -41.25 5.36
CA VAL A 476 -6.64 -41.58 5.53
C VAL A 476 -7.18 -42.59 4.50
N ALA A 477 -6.49 -42.78 3.38
CA ALA A 477 -6.86 -43.72 2.32
C ALA A 477 -5.62 -44.22 1.58
N ALA A 478 -5.76 -45.31 0.80
CA ALA A 478 -4.68 -45.84 -0.05
C ALA A 478 -4.39 -45.00 -1.31
N HIS A 479 -5.29 -44.07 -1.63
CA HIS A 479 -5.18 -43.17 -2.78
C HIS A 479 -5.32 -41.71 -2.30
N PRO A 480 -4.81 -40.72 -3.07
CA PRO A 480 -5.03 -39.32 -2.78
C PRO A 480 -6.52 -38.97 -2.62
N VAL A 481 -6.81 -38.14 -1.62
CA VAL A 481 -8.15 -37.65 -1.31
C VAL A 481 -8.23 -36.19 -1.67
N TYR A 482 -9.25 -35.82 -2.45
CA TYR A 482 -9.47 -34.44 -2.87
C TYR A 482 -10.74 -33.89 -2.23
N TYR A 483 -10.76 -32.58 -2.01
CA TYR A 483 -11.97 -31.86 -1.67
C TYR A 483 -12.99 -32.03 -2.83
N PRO A 484 -14.29 -32.20 -2.52
CA PRO A 484 -15.32 -32.37 -3.53
C PRO A 484 -15.30 -31.25 -4.58
N SER A 485 -15.53 -31.62 -5.83
CA SER A 485 -15.64 -30.67 -6.93
C SER A 485 -16.82 -29.72 -6.73
N PHE A 486 -16.80 -28.58 -7.43
CA PHE A 486 -17.89 -27.61 -7.37
C PHE A 486 -19.24 -28.24 -7.74
N GLU A 487 -19.28 -29.11 -8.75
CA GLU A 487 -20.51 -29.82 -9.17
C GLU A 487 -21.08 -30.69 -8.05
N GLN A 488 -20.23 -31.45 -7.35
CA GLN A 488 -20.64 -32.31 -6.23
C GLN A 488 -21.15 -31.49 -5.02
N LEU A 489 -20.57 -30.31 -4.76
CA LEU A 489 -21.07 -29.38 -3.74
C LEU A 489 -22.47 -28.89 -4.06
N LEU A 490 -22.72 -28.53 -5.32
CA LEU A 490 -24.04 -28.07 -5.76
C LEU A 490 -25.09 -29.19 -5.71
N GLU A 491 -24.73 -30.42 -6.12
CA GLU A 491 -25.61 -31.58 -6.03
C GLU A 491 -26.03 -31.87 -4.59
N LEU A 492 -25.08 -31.91 -3.65
CA LEU A 492 -25.38 -32.12 -2.23
C LEU A 492 -26.21 -30.97 -1.65
N GLY A 493 -25.86 -29.73 -1.99
CA GLY A 493 -26.56 -28.52 -1.53
C GLY A 493 -28.02 -28.50 -1.96
N ARG A 494 -28.32 -28.91 -3.20
CA ARG A 494 -29.70 -29.03 -3.72
C ARG A 494 -30.48 -30.18 -3.09
N ASN A 495 -29.83 -31.31 -2.85
CA ASN A 495 -30.48 -32.46 -2.20
C ASN A 495 -30.83 -32.19 -0.72
N GLY A 496 -30.13 -31.24 -0.08
CA GLY A 496 -30.45 -30.74 1.26
C GLY A 496 -31.58 -29.70 1.28
N GLU A 497 -32.14 -29.31 0.13
CA GLU A 497 -33.27 -28.38 0.06
C GLU A 497 -34.55 -29.07 0.57
N GLN A 498 -34.95 -28.73 1.80
CA GLN A 498 -36.30 -29.03 2.28
C GLN A 498 -37.33 -28.25 1.43
N PRO A 499 -38.48 -28.83 1.07
CA PRO A 499 -39.55 -28.10 0.36
C PRO A 499 -39.93 -26.85 1.14
N ARG A 500 -40.12 -25.71 0.46
CA ARG A 500 -40.65 -24.47 1.04
C ARG A 500 -41.91 -24.78 1.86
N ALA A 501 -41.80 -24.85 3.19
CA ALA A 501 -42.97 -24.75 4.04
C ALA A 501 -43.59 -23.36 3.79
N ALA A 502 -44.90 -23.31 3.58
CA ALA A 502 -45.59 -22.05 3.33
C ALA A 502 -45.26 -21.02 4.44
N PRO A 503 -45.06 -19.74 4.11
CA PRO A 503 -44.58 -18.74 5.05
C PRO A 503 -45.75 -18.23 5.89
N GLU A 504 -46.02 -18.82 7.05
CA GLU A 504 -47.06 -18.29 7.94
C GLU A 504 -46.62 -18.22 9.41
N ASP A 505 -45.52 -17.52 9.66
CA ASP A 505 -45.41 -16.79 10.93
C ASP A 505 -44.92 -15.36 10.68
N SER A 506 -45.84 -14.39 10.76
CA SER A 506 -45.50 -12.97 10.66
C SER A 506 -44.52 -12.55 11.75
N GLU A 507 -44.50 -13.29 12.86
CA GLU A 507 -43.65 -13.02 14.01
C GLU A 507 -42.19 -13.36 13.72
N GLU A 508 -41.89 -14.52 13.11
CA GLU A 508 -40.52 -14.90 12.72
C GLU A 508 -39.92 -13.93 11.69
N LYS A 509 -40.73 -13.43 10.74
CA LYS A 509 -40.29 -12.40 9.78
C LYS A 509 -39.98 -11.07 10.45
N LEU A 510 -40.78 -10.68 11.44
CA LEU A 510 -40.55 -9.46 12.22
C LEU A 510 -39.27 -9.60 13.06
N GLN A 511 -39.10 -10.73 13.74
CA GLN A 511 -37.89 -11.05 14.50
C GLN A 511 -36.65 -11.06 13.61
N LEU A 512 -36.71 -11.67 12.42
CA LEU A 512 -35.61 -11.64 11.46
C LEU A 512 -35.23 -10.21 11.09
N LYS A 513 -36.23 -9.37 10.78
CA LYS A 513 -36.01 -7.96 10.47
C LYS A 513 -35.31 -7.23 11.61
N GLU A 514 -35.78 -7.42 12.86
CA GLU A 514 -35.17 -6.82 14.04
C GLU A 514 -33.72 -7.28 14.26
N ILE A 515 -33.43 -8.55 14.03
CA ILE A 515 -32.07 -9.12 14.12
C ILE A 515 -31.16 -8.52 13.04
N LEU A 516 -31.64 -8.43 11.80
CA LEU A 516 -30.85 -7.92 10.68
C LEU A 516 -30.62 -6.40 10.76
N GLU A 517 -31.60 -5.64 11.28
CA GLU A 517 -31.55 -4.18 11.44
C GLU A 517 -30.89 -3.72 12.75
N ARG A 518 -30.54 -4.65 13.65
CA ARG A 518 -29.88 -4.34 14.92
C ARG A 518 -28.61 -3.50 14.69
N ARG A 519 -28.66 -2.23 15.12
CA ARG A 519 -27.57 -1.24 14.95
C ARG A 519 -26.38 -1.47 15.88
N SER A 520 -26.63 -2.11 17.02
CA SER A 520 -25.57 -2.62 17.89
C SER A 520 -24.93 -3.83 17.23
N HIS A 521 -23.61 -3.82 17.03
CA HIS A 521 -22.85 -4.98 16.53
C HIS A 521 -22.68 -6.03 17.64
N THR A 522 -23.76 -6.33 18.36
CA THR A 522 -23.84 -7.39 19.36
C THR A 522 -23.80 -8.72 18.65
N GLU A 523 -22.98 -9.64 19.15
CA GLU A 523 -22.97 -11.03 18.68
C GLU A 523 -24.38 -11.62 18.71
N LEU A 524 -24.71 -12.39 17.67
CA LEU A 524 -25.98 -13.09 17.60
C LEU A 524 -26.01 -14.22 18.63
N TYR A 525 -27.10 -14.32 19.38
CA TYR A 525 -27.33 -15.44 20.28
C TYR A 525 -27.61 -16.71 19.47
N GLU A 526 -27.34 -17.90 20.04
CA GLU A 526 -27.50 -19.18 19.32
C GLU A 526 -28.90 -19.39 18.71
N HIS A 527 -29.96 -19.00 19.43
CA HIS A 527 -31.33 -19.09 18.89
C HIS A 527 -31.57 -18.14 17.70
N GLU A 528 -30.92 -16.98 17.66
CA GLU A 528 -30.96 -16.05 16.53
C GLU A 528 -30.20 -16.62 15.33
N LYS A 529 -29.06 -17.27 15.57
CA LYS A 529 -28.29 -17.95 14.52
C LYS A 529 -29.13 -19.05 13.86
N ASP A 530 -29.79 -19.88 14.65
CA ASP A 530 -30.64 -20.95 14.12
C ASP A 530 -31.82 -20.38 13.31
N LEU A 531 -32.44 -19.27 13.73
CA LEU A 531 -33.49 -18.58 12.97
C LEU A 531 -32.97 -18.01 11.65
N VAL A 532 -31.84 -17.29 11.68
CA VAL A 532 -31.21 -16.70 10.48
C VAL A 532 -30.80 -17.80 9.49
N TRP A 533 -30.29 -18.95 9.98
CA TRP A 533 -29.99 -20.11 9.14
C TRP A 533 -31.28 -20.72 8.56
N LYS A 534 -32.33 -20.91 9.37
CA LYS A 534 -33.64 -21.41 8.92
C LYS A 534 -34.20 -20.55 7.78
N MET A 535 -34.09 -19.22 7.89
CA MET A 535 -34.62 -18.23 6.94
C MET A 535 -33.64 -17.80 5.84
N ARG A 536 -32.55 -18.53 5.62
CA ARG A 536 -31.48 -18.19 4.65
C ARG A 536 -31.96 -17.86 3.22
N TYR A 537 -33.03 -18.48 2.75
CA TYR A 537 -33.65 -18.17 1.45
C TYR A 537 -34.41 -16.83 1.46
N ASP A 538 -35.13 -16.52 2.53
CA ASP A 538 -35.77 -15.20 2.70
C ASP A 538 -34.73 -14.09 2.79
N ILE A 539 -33.59 -14.35 3.44
CA ILE A 539 -32.46 -13.40 3.50
C ILE A 539 -31.92 -13.14 2.10
N ARG A 540 -31.67 -14.18 1.30
CA ARG A 540 -31.21 -14.02 -0.09
C ARG A 540 -32.19 -13.16 -0.89
N ASP A 541 -33.49 -13.44 -0.77
CA ASP A 541 -34.53 -12.84 -1.61
C ASP A 541 -34.90 -11.42 -1.15
N GLN A 542 -34.86 -11.10 0.16
CA GLN A 542 -35.34 -9.83 0.72
C GLN A 542 -34.23 -8.94 1.33
N TYR A 543 -33.10 -9.53 1.76
CA TYR A 543 -32.01 -8.85 2.48
C TYR A 543 -30.61 -9.27 1.97
N PRO A 544 -30.32 -9.17 0.66
CA PRO A 544 -29.07 -9.66 0.09
C PRO A 544 -27.82 -9.07 0.75
N GLN A 545 -27.88 -7.82 1.22
CA GLN A 545 -26.80 -7.14 1.96
C GLN A 545 -26.39 -7.83 3.27
N ALA A 546 -27.20 -8.74 3.80
CA ALA A 546 -26.93 -9.47 5.04
C ALA A 546 -26.12 -10.76 4.81
N LEU A 547 -25.56 -10.98 3.62
CA LEU A 547 -24.75 -12.17 3.30
C LEU A 547 -23.63 -12.41 4.32
N ALA A 548 -22.91 -11.36 4.72
CA ALA A 548 -21.84 -11.45 5.72
C ALA A 548 -22.33 -12.03 7.05
N LYS A 549 -23.51 -11.60 7.52
CA LYS A 549 -24.14 -12.14 8.75
C LYS A 549 -24.48 -13.62 8.59
N LEU A 550 -25.02 -14.03 7.44
CA LEU A 550 -25.34 -15.43 7.16
C LEU A 550 -24.08 -16.31 7.10
N LEU A 551 -23.01 -15.83 6.49
CA LEU A 551 -21.74 -16.54 6.40
C LEU A 551 -21.09 -16.77 7.78
N VAL A 552 -21.14 -15.77 8.66
CA VAL A 552 -20.59 -15.85 10.02
C VAL A 552 -21.30 -16.90 10.88
N ILE A 553 -22.58 -17.13 10.66
CA ILE A 553 -23.35 -18.11 11.44
C ILE A 553 -23.39 -19.51 10.81
N THR A 554 -22.90 -19.65 9.57
CA THR A 554 -22.89 -20.93 8.87
C THR A 554 -21.99 -21.90 9.63
N LYS A 555 -22.47 -23.12 9.90
CA LYS A 555 -21.69 -24.14 10.62
C LYS A 555 -20.64 -24.74 9.68
N TRP A 556 -19.47 -24.10 9.59
CA TRP A 556 -18.39 -24.52 8.67
C TRP A 556 -17.76 -25.87 9.01
N ASN A 557 -18.05 -26.42 10.18
CA ASN A 557 -17.70 -27.76 10.62
C ASN A 557 -18.74 -28.83 10.27
N LYS A 558 -19.66 -28.53 9.34
CA LYS A 558 -20.66 -29.48 8.80
C LYS A 558 -20.71 -29.36 7.28
N HIS A 559 -20.30 -30.40 6.58
CA HIS A 559 -20.20 -30.34 5.12
C HIS A 559 -21.55 -30.14 4.41
N GLU A 560 -22.66 -30.63 4.99
CA GLU A 560 -24.02 -30.43 4.47
C GLU A 560 -24.44 -28.95 4.51
N ASP A 561 -24.17 -28.26 5.63
CA ASP A 561 -24.48 -26.83 5.79
C ASP A 561 -23.61 -26.00 4.84
N VAL A 562 -22.33 -26.34 4.72
CA VAL A 562 -21.42 -25.71 3.75
C VAL A 562 -21.92 -25.89 2.32
N ALA A 563 -22.30 -27.10 1.91
CA ALA A 563 -22.82 -27.37 0.57
C ALA A 563 -24.08 -26.56 0.26
N GLN A 564 -25.01 -26.44 1.22
CA GLN A 564 -26.20 -25.59 1.08
C GLN A 564 -25.84 -24.11 0.95
N MET A 565 -24.88 -23.62 1.75
CA MET A 565 -24.44 -22.23 1.68
C MET A 565 -23.77 -21.89 0.34
N ILE A 566 -22.93 -22.79 -0.18
CA ILE A 566 -22.28 -22.62 -1.49
C ILE A 566 -23.32 -22.67 -2.62
N SER A 567 -24.32 -23.55 -2.54
CA SER A 567 -25.44 -23.58 -3.49
C SER A 567 -26.24 -22.27 -3.47
N LEU A 568 -26.55 -21.75 -2.27
CA LEU A 568 -27.19 -20.44 -2.08
C LEU A 568 -26.37 -19.31 -2.71
N LEU A 569 -25.05 -19.30 -2.47
CA LEU A 569 -24.13 -18.28 -2.98
C LEU A 569 -24.13 -18.21 -4.51
N GLN A 570 -24.28 -19.35 -5.21
CA GLN A 570 -24.36 -19.40 -6.67
C GLN A 570 -25.55 -18.60 -7.22
N THR A 571 -26.66 -18.55 -6.47
CA THR A 571 -27.88 -17.82 -6.85
C THR A 571 -28.04 -16.50 -6.11
N TRP A 572 -27.02 -16.07 -5.36
CA TRP A 572 -27.10 -14.88 -4.54
C TRP A 572 -27.10 -13.61 -5.41
N PRO A 573 -28.00 -12.64 -5.14
CA PRO A 573 -28.00 -11.37 -5.85
C PRO A 573 -26.68 -10.65 -5.65
N GLU A 574 -26.17 -10.02 -6.70
CA GLU A 574 -24.91 -9.30 -6.61
C GLU A 574 -24.94 -8.19 -5.55
N LEU A 575 -23.86 -8.05 -4.79
CA LEU A 575 -23.78 -7.08 -3.70
C LEU A 575 -23.26 -5.71 -4.14
N PRO A 576 -23.67 -4.64 -3.44
CA PRO A 576 -22.97 -3.36 -3.48
C PRO A 576 -21.51 -3.53 -3.05
N VAL A 577 -20.64 -2.69 -3.62
CA VAL A 577 -19.19 -2.67 -3.38
C VAL A 577 -18.85 -2.64 -1.89
N LEU A 578 -19.57 -1.83 -1.12
CA LEU A 578 -19.37 -1.69 0.33
C LEU A 578 -19.45 -3.04 1.04
N ASN A 579 -20.46 -3.84 0.72
CA ASN A 579 -20.68 -5.15 1.32
C ASN A 579 -19.69 -6.19 0.76
N ALA A 580 -19.31 -6.09 -0.52
CA ALA A 580 -18.30 -6.96 -1.10
C ALA A 580 -16.90 -6.76 -0.47
N LEU A 581 -16.54 -5.54 -0.08
CA LEU A 581 -15.28 -5.25 0.63
C LEU A 581 -15.23 -5.94 2.00
N GLU A 582 -16.34 -6.05 2.72
CA GLU A 582 -16.42 -6.77 4.00
C GLU A 582 -16.03 -8.25 3.84
N LEU A 583 -16.45 -8.87 2.73
CA LEU A 583 -16.20 -10.28 2.43
C LEU A 583 -14.74 -10.61 2.09
N LEU A 584 -13.86 -9.62 2.03
CA LEU A 584 -12.41 -9.82 1.89
C LEU A 584 -11.66 -9.81 3.23
N ASP A 585 -12.35 -9.56 4.35
CA ASP A 585 -11.75 -9.70 5.69
C ASP A 585 -11.43 -11.17 5.99
N PHE A 586 -10.46 -11.39 6.86
CA PHE A 586 -10.00 -12.71 7.31
C PHE A 586 -11.12 -13.63 7.83
N SER A 587 -12.25 -13.06 8.27
CA SER A 587 -13.43 -13.79 8.72
C SER A 587 -14.08 -14.64 7.61
N PHE A 588 -13.78 -14.37 6.33
CA PHE A 588 -14.41 -15.01 5.17
C PHE A 588 -13.37 -15.69 4.26
N PRO A 589 -12.69 -16.76 4.72
CA PRO A 589 -11.57 -17.35 3.97
C PRO A 589 -12.00 -18.20 2.77
N ASP A 590 -13.28 -18.57 2.64
CA ASP A 590 -13.76 -19.49 1.60
C ASP A 590 -13.57 -18.94 0.18
N ARG A 591 -13.07 -19.78 -0.74
CA ARG A 591 -12.74 -19.36 -2.11
C ARG A 591 -13.93 -18.87 -2.91
N TYR A 592 -15.13 -19.42 -2.69
CA TYR A 592 -16.31 -19.03 -3.44
C TYR A 592 -16.87 -17.71 -2.93
N VAL A 593 -16.75 -17.46 -1.61
CA VAL A 593 -17.04 -16.15 -1.02
C VAL A 593 -16.08 -15.10 -1.57
N GLY A 594 -14.78 -15.37 -1.58
CA GLY A 594 -13.79 -14.48 -2.19
C GLY A 594 -14.06 -14.23 -3.67
N SER A 595 -14.34 -15.29 -4.46
CA SER A 595 -14.70 -15.14 -5.87
C SER A 595 -15.97 -14.31 -6.08
N PHE A 596 -16.98 -14.48 -5.23
CA PHE A 596 -18.21 -13.69 -5.29
C PHE A 596 -17.92 -12.21 -4.99
N ALA A 597 -17.12 -11.93 -3.96
CA ALA A 597 -16.70 -10.58 -3.62
C ALA A 597 -15.94 -9.91 -4.78
N ILE A 598 -14.95 -10.60 -5.37
CA ILE A 598 -14.19 -10.07 -6.52
C ILE A 598 -15.09 -9.82 -7.73
N ASN A 599 -16.10 -10.67 -7.99
CA ASN A 599 -17.05 -10.43 -9.07
C ASN A 599 -17.85 -9.14 -8.88
N SER A 600 -18.25 -8.79 -7.65
CA SER A 600 -18.84 -7.48 -7.35
C SER A 600 -17.83 -6.32 -7.53
N LEU A 601 -16.56 -6.52 -7.16
CA LEU A 601 -15.52 -5.49 -7.29
C LEU A 601 -15.09 -5.23 -8.75
N LYS A 602 -15.32 -6.17 -9.68
CA LYS A 602 -15.03 -5.96 -11.12
C LYS A 602 -15.76 -4.76 -11.73
N LYS A 603 -16.85 -4.30 -11.12
CA LYS A 603 -17.60 -3.10 -11.53
C LYS A 603 -17.02 -1.79 -11.04
N LEU A 604 -16.08 -1.82 -10.11
CA LEU A 604 -15.44 -0.61 -9.61
C LEU A 604 -14.74 0.15 -10.74
N THR A 605 -14.91 1.46 -10.76
CA THR A 605 -14.11 2.35 -11.61
C THR A 605 -12.64 2.28 -11.20
N ASP A 606 -11.73 2.71 -12.07
CA ASP A 606 -10.31 2.75 -11.74
C ASP A 606 -10.00 3.71 -10.58
N ASP A 607 -10.76 4.80 -10.46
CA ASP A 607 -10.64 5.75 -9.35
C ASP A 607 -11.06 5.11 -8.01
N ASP A 608 -12.14 4.33 -8.00
CA ASP A 608 -12.57 3.61 -6.80
C ASP A 608 -11.58 2.51 -6.41
N VAL A 609 -11.05 1.75 -7.38
CA VAL A 609 -9.99 0.76 -7.10
C VAL A 609 -8.76 1.44 -6.54
N PHE A 610 -8.33 2.57 -7.12
CA PHE A 610 -7.21 3.34 -6.61
C PHE A 610 -7.44 3.80 -5.16
N GLN A 611 -8.66 4.25 -4.86
CA GLN A 611 -9.05 4.70 -3.52
C GLN A 611 -9.02 3.59 -2.46
N TYR A 612 -9.11 2.30 -2.84
CA TYR A 612 -9.07 1.15 -1.93
C TYR A 612 -7.84 0.25 -2.13
N LEU A 613 -6.91 0.64 -3.03
CA LEU A 613 -5.81 -0.21 -3.47
C LEU A 613 -4.92 -0.65 -2.30
N LEU A 614 -4.68 0.24 -1.34
CA LEU A 614 -3.90 -0.10 -0.14
C LEU A 614 -4.54 -1.27 0.60
N GLN A 615 -5.84 -1.22 0.89
CA GLN A 615 -6.57 -2.28 1.61
C GLN A 615 -6.59 -3.57 0.80
N LEU A 616 -6.81 -3.50 -0.51
CA LEU A 616 -6.83 -4.67 -1.40
C LEU A 616 -5.47 -5.37 -1.45
N VAL A 617 -4.35 -4.62 -1.39
CA VAL A 617 -3.01 -5.21 -1.28
C VAL A 617 -2.81 -5.86 0.08
N GLN A 618 -3.30 -5.25 1.17
CA GLN A 618 -3.12 -5.81 2.51
C GLN A 618 -3.86 -7.14 2.70
N VAL A 619 -5.06 -7.31 2.13
CA VAL A 619 -5.85 -8.54 2.30
C VAL A 619 -5.31 -9.73 1.51
N LEU A 620 -4.39 -9.52 0.55
CA LEU A 620 -3.59 -10.61 -0.05
C LEU A 620 -2.82 -11.43 1.01
N LYS A 621 -2.58 -10.86 2.20
CA LYS A 621 -1.94 -11.54 3.33
C LYS A 621 -2.83 -12.59 3.99
N TYR A 622 -4.15 -12.47 3.84
CA TYR A 622 -5.12 -13.45 4.35
C TYR A 622 -5.35 -14.61 3.37
N GLU A 623 -5.01 -14.42 2.10
CA GLU A 623 -5.14 -15.45 1.07
C GLU A 623 -4.29 -16.67 1.40
N SER A 624 -4.87 -17.85 1.25
CA SER A 624 -4.23 -19.12 1.64
C SER A 624 -3.25 -19.62 0.58
N TYR A 625 -3.54 -19.37 -0.70
CA TYR A 625 -2.74 -19.83 -1.85
C TYR A 625 -2.23 -18.64 -2.68
N LEU A 626 -1.16 -18.85 -3.44
CA LEU A 626 -0.54 -17.84 -4.30
C LEU A 626 -1.49 -17.43 -5.42
N ASP A 627 -2.04 -18.40 -6.15
CA ASP A 627 -3.00 -18.18 -7.24
C ASP A 627 -4.43 -18.01 -6.69
N CYS A 628 -4.85 -16.76 -6.49
CA CYS A 628 -6.19 -16.41 -6.02
C CYS A 628 -6.86 -15.36 -6.93
N GLU A 629 -8.19 -15.25 -6.86
CA GLU A 629 -8.97 -14.32 -7.69
C GLU A 629 -8.61 -12.85 -7.44
N LEU A 630 -8.29 -12.50 -6.19
CA LEU A 630 -7.85 -11.15 -5.86
C LEU A 630 -6.51 -10.80 -6.53
N THR A 631 -5.54 -11.72 -6.57
CA THR A 631 -4.25 -11.50 -7.24
C THR A 631 -4.45 -11.27 -8.73
N LYS A 632 -5.30 -12.08 -9.38
CA LYS A 632 -5.62 -11.92 -10.81
C LYS A 632 -6.31 -10.59 -11.08
N PHE A 633 -7.28 -10.22 -10.25
CA PHE A 633 -7.99 -8.95 -10.35
C PHE A 633 -7.01 -7.76 -10.26
N LEU A 634 -6.15 -7.75 -9.24
CA LEU A 634 -5.19 -6.65 -9.05
C LEU A 634 -4.17 -6.56 -10.21
N LEU A 635 -3.66 -7.70 -10.68
CA LEU A 635 -2.77 -7.72 -11.85
C LEU A 635 -3.48 -7.25 -13.12
N GLU A 636 -4.73 -7.68 -13.35
CA GLU A 636 -5.52 -7.24 -14.49
C GLU A 636 -5.76 -5.73 -14.49
N ARG A 637 -6.12 -5.15 -13.34
CA ARG A 637 -6.31 -3.70 -13.19
C ARG A 637 -5.00 -2.93 -13.36
N ALA A 638 -3.91 -3.40 -12.77
CA ALA A 638 -2.58 -2.79 -12.90
C ALA A 638 -2.03 -2.82 -14.34
N LEU A 639 -2.34 -3.87 -15.11
CA LEU A 639 -1.93 -4.00 -16.51
C LEU A 639 -2.85 -3.24 -17.49
N SER A 640 -4.03 -2.81 -17.02
CA SER A 640 -5.00 -2.02 -17.79
C SER A 640 -4.93 -0.52 -17.45
N ASN A 641 -4.31 -0.15 -16.33
CA ASN A 641 -4.13 1.23 -15.90
C ASN A 641 -2.76 1.42 -15.23
N ARG A 642 -1.86 2.19 -15.86
CA ARG A 642 -0.48 2.38 -15.38
C ARG A 642 -0.40 3.08 -14.04
N LYS A 643 -1.34 3.97 -13.70
CA LYS A 643 -1.39 4.63 -12.37
C LYS A 643 -1.66 3.58 -11.29
N ILE A 644 -2.63 2.69 -11.48
CA ILE A 644 -2.87 1.57 -10.55
C ILE A 644 -1.63 0.67 -10.46
N GLY A 645 -1.00 0.34 -11.59
CA GLY A 645 0.21 -0.48 -11.61
C GLY A 645 1.39 0.16 -10.86
N HIS A 646 1.57 1.47 -10.95
CA HIS A 646 2.58 2.23 -10.22
C HIS A 646 2.44 2.08 -8.71
N PHE A 647 1.25 2.32 -8.18
CA PHE A 647 1.02 2.23 -6.74
C PHE A 647 0.93 0.78 -6.25
N LEU A 648 0.41 -0.16 -7.05
CA LEU A 648 0.47 -1.59 -6.74
C LEU A 648 1.93 -2.03 -6.57
N PHE A 649 2.82 -1.64 -7.49
CA PHE A 649 4.25 -1.91 -7.38
C PHE A 649 4.81 -1.38 -6.06
N TRP A 650 4.60 -0.10 -5.72
CA TRP A 650 5.19 0.49 -4.52
C TRP A 650 4.60 -0.07 -3.22
N HIS A 651 3.31 -0.38 -3.16
CA HIS A 651 2.69 -1.02 -2.01
C HIS A 651 3.28 -2.43 -1.77
N LEU A 652 3.44 -3.25 -2.81
CA LEU A 652 4.09 -4.57 -2.69
C LEU A 652 5.59 -4.43 -2.37
N ARG A 653 6.29 -3.54 -3.08
CA ARG A 653 7.75 -3.34 -2.98
C ARG A 653 8.17 -2.84 -1.60
N SER A 654 7.37 -1.99 -0.97
CA SER A 654 7.63 -1.46 0.36
C SER A 654 7.67 -2.53 1.44
N GLU A 655 6.95 -3.64 1.25
CA GLU A 655 6.85 -4.76 2.22
C GLU A 655 7.72 -5.97 1.85
N MET A 656 8.57 -5.89 0.81
CA MET A 656 9.48 -6.99 0.43
C MET A 656 10.48 -7.39 1.54
N HIS A 657 10.73 -6.49 2.48
CA HIS A 657 11.57 -6.74 3.67
C HIS A 657 10.86 -7.63 4.71
N VAL A 658 9.53 -7.78 4.64
CA VAL A 658 8.73 -8.57 5.59
C VAL A 658 8.75 -10.04 5.16
N PRO A 659 9.40 -10.95 5.92
CA PRO A 659 9.61 -12.33 5.47
C PRO A 659 8.30 -13.11 5.20
N ALA A 660 7.24 -12.80 5.95
CA ALA A 660 5.94 -13.47 5.84
C ALA A 660 5.24 -13.28 4.49
N VAL A 661 5.59 -12.22 3.73
CA VAL A 661 4.95 -11.87 2.46
C VAL A 661 5.95 -11.75 1.30
N SER A 662 7.25 -11.69 1.59
CA SER A 662 8.33 -11.52 0.60
C SER A 662 8.24 -12.52 -0.57
N LEU A 663 7.84 -13.77 -0.33
CA LEU A 663 7.59 -14.74 -1.40
C LEU A 663 6.40 -14.32 -2.27
N ARG A 664 5.20 -14.23 -1.69
CA ARG A 664 3.96 -13.87 -2.41
C ARG A 664 4.11 -12.56 -3.18
N PHE A 665 4.56 -11.51 -2.51
CA PHE A 665 4.69 -10.17 -3.11
C PHE A 665 5.78 -10.15 -4.18
N GLY A 666 6.90 -10.85 -3.97
CA GLY A 666 7.96 -10.99 -4.96
C GLY A 666 7.48 -11.66 -6.26
N LEU A 667 6.67 -12.71 -6.15
CA LEU A 667 6.10 -13.41 -7.30
C LEU A 667 5.09 -12.55 -8.07
N ILE A 668 4.25 -11.77 -7.36
CA ILE A 668 3.31 -10.83 -7.99
C ILE A 668 4.08 -9.70 -8.70
N LEU A 669 5.13 -9.18 -8.06
CA LEU A 669 6.01 -8.16 -8.65
C LEU A 669 6.74 -8.68 -9.90
N GLU A 670 7.23 -9.93 -9.89
CA GLU A 670 7.81 -10.56 -11.08
C GLU A 670 6.82 -10.55 -12.25
N ALA A 671 5.60 -11.08 -12.03
CA ALA A 671 4.55 -11.12 -13.04
C ALA A 671 4.19 -9.72 -13.57
N TYR A 672 3.98 -8.75 -12.68
CA TYR A 672 3.68 -7.37 -13.06
C TYR A 672 4.80 -6.74 -13.92
N CYS A 673 6.07 -6.93 -13.54
CA CYS A 673 7.21 -6.37 -14.28
C CYS A 673 7.33 -6.97 -15.68
N ARG A 674 7.09 -8.28 -15.85
CA ARG A 674 7.04 -8.93 -17.17
C ARG A 674 5.92 -8.38 -18.05
N GLY A 675 4.78 -8.04 -17.46
CA GLY A 675 3.67 -7.39 -18.15
C GLY A 675 3.84 -5.88 -18.38
N SER A 676 4.87 -5.24 -17.83
CA SER A 676 5.03 -3.77 -17.77
C SER A 676 6.46 -3.29 -18.06
N THR A 677 7.13 -3.90 -19.03
CA THR A 677 8.57 -3.68 -19.33
C THR A 677 8.99 -2.23 -19.52
N HIS A 678 8.17 -1.39 -20.17
CA HIS A 678 8.50 0.03 -20.30
C HIS A 678 8.40 0.77 -18.96
N HIS A 679 7.36 0.49 -18.18
CA HIS A 679 7.20 1.10 -16.87
C HIS A 679 8.31 0.67 -15.90
N MET A 680 8.85 -0.55 -16.06
CA MET A 680 10.02 -1.02 -15.33
C MET A 680 11.21 -0.06 -15.42
N LYS A 681 11.47 0.56 -16.58
CA LYS A 681 12.54 1.56 -16.74
C LYS A 681 12.33 2.79 -15.84
N VAL A 682 11.08 3.24 -15.71
CA VAL A 682 10.73 4.36 -14.82
C VAL A 682 10.90 3.96 -13.35
N LEU A 683 10.41 2.77 -12.98
CA LEU A 683 10.53 2.25 -11.63
C LEU A 683 12.00 2.02 -11.22
N MET A 684 12.85 1.59 -12.15
CA MET A 684 14.30 1.45 -11.93
C MET A 684 14.95 2.81 -11.63
N LYS A 685 14.68 3.84 -12.44
CA LYS A 685 15.18 5.21 -12.17
C LYS A 685 14.71 5.73 -10.81
N GLN A 686 13.46 5.46 -10.44
CA GLN A 686 12.94 5.81 -9.12
C GLN A 686 13.66 5.07 -7.98
N GLY A 687 13.91 3.77 -8.16
CA GLY A 687 14.67 2.95 -7.20
C GLY A 687 16.10 3.44 -7.01
N GLU A 688 16.79 3.80 -8.09
CA GLU A 688 18.13 4.40 -8.05
C GLU A 688 18.14 5.72 -7.29
N ALA A 689 17.19 6.62 -7.58
CA ALA A 689 17.04 7.88 -6.86
C ALA A 689 16.82 7.66 -5.36
N LEU A 690 15.92 6.74 -4.98
CA LEU A 690 15.65 6.41 -3.58
C LEU A 690 16.88 5.82 -2.87
N ASN A 691 17.68 4.99 -3.54
CA ASN A 691 18.93 4.46 -2.99
C ASN A 691 19.94 5.58 -2.72
N LYS A 692 20.10 6.53 -3.66
CA LYS A 692 20.96 7.71 -3.46
C LYS A 692 20.44 8.59 -2.32
N MET A 693 19.13 8.83 -2.23
CA MET A 693 18.51 9.58 -1.11
C MET A 693 18.74 8.89 0.24
N LYS A 694 18.65 7.55 0.29
CA LYS A 694 18.93 6.76 1.49
C LYS A 694 20.39 6.94 1.93
N ALA A 695 21.34 6.74 1.03
CA ALA A 695 22.76 6.91 1.32
C ALA A 695 23.08 8.34 1.78
N LEU A 696 22.49 9.36 1.13
CA LEU A 696 22.64 10.76 1.52
C LEU A 696 22.05 11.04 2.91
N ASN A 697 20.90 10.46 3.23
CA ASN A 697 20.27 10.62 4.54
C ASN A 697 21.09 9.96 5.66
N ASP A 698 21.61 8.76 5.41
CA ASP A 698 22.47 8.05 6.35
C ASP A 698 23.78 8.85 6.58
N PHE A 699 24.35 9.47 5.53
CA PHE A 699 25.46 10.43 5.66
C PHE A 699 25.08 11.65 6.51
N VAL A 700 23.95 12.30 6.25
CA VAL A 700 23.49 13.48 7.00
C VAL A 700 23.26 13.16 8.48
N LYS A 701 22.71 11.98 8.80
CA LYS A 701 22.53 11.52 10.19
C LYS A 701 23.86 11.40 10.93
N VAL A 702 24.88 10.83 10.30
CA VAL A 702 26.22 10.67 10.88
C VAL A 702 26.94 12.02 11.00
N SER A 703 26.88 12.85 9.95
CA SER A 703 27.50 14.19 9.94
C SER A 703 26.89 15.12 10.98
N SER A 704 25.56 15.11 11.15
CA SER A 704 24.85 15.96 12.11
C SER A 704 25.21 15.67 13.58
N GLN A 705 25.83 14.52 13.87
CA GLN A 705 26.33 14.19 15.21
C GLN A 705 27.71 14.82 15.50
N LYS A 706 28.44 15.21 14.45
CA LYS A 706 29.83 15.69 14.52
C LYS A 706 29.98 17.15 14.14
N ALA A 707 29.11 17.67 13.28
CA ALA A 707 29.20 19.00 12.70
C ALA A 707 27.90 19.78 12.89
N THR A 708 28.00 21.11 12.79
CA THR A 708 26.83 22.00 12.85
C THR A 708 25.93 21.81 11.62
N LYS A 709 24.66 22.23 11.72
CA LYS A 709 23.70 22.15 10.61
C LYS A 709 24.19 22.84 9.32
N PRO A 710 24.75 24.06 9.35
CA PRO A 710 25.28 24.71 8.15
C PRO A 710 26.42 23.91 7.49
N GLN A 711 27.36 23.40 8.27
CA GLN A 711 28.48 22.58 7.77
C GLN A 711 27.99 21.26 7.15
N THR A 712 27.05 20.58 7.83
CA THR A 712 26.44 19.35 7.29
C THR A 712 25.65 19.63 6.01
N LYS A 713 24.96 20.79 5.92
CA LYS A 713 24.24 21.21 4.71
C LYS A 713 25.21 21.43 3.54
N GLU A 714 26.36 22.07 3.78
CA GLU A 714 27.38 22.27 2.75
C GLU A 714 27.96 20.93 2.25
N MET A 715 28.28 20.01 3.16
CA MET A 715 28.73 18.66 2.79
C MET A 715 27.65 17.86 2.04
N MET A 716 26.38 17.98 2.43
CA MET A 716 25.25 17.42 1.71
C MET A 716 25.19 17.98 0.28
N HIS A 717 25.35 19.29 0.10
CA HIS A 717 25.36 19.94 -1.21
C HIS A 717 26.53 19.48 -2.07
N MET A 718 27.73 19.32 -1.49
CA MET A 718 28.88 18.75 -2.20
C MET A 718 28.59 17.34 -2.71
N CYS A 719 27.95 16.50 -1.89
CA CYS A 719 27.54 15.15 -2.29
C CYS A 719 26.47 15.18 -3.39
N MET A 720 25.48 16.07 -3.32
CA MET A 720 24.44 16.18 -4.36
C MET A 720 24.95 16.74 -5.70
N LYS A 721 26.03 17.52 -5.67
CA LYS A 721 26.67 18.08 -6.89
C LYS A 721 27.53 17.05 -7.64
N GLN A 722 27.79 15.89 -7.04
CA GLN A 722 28.43 14.75 -7.69
C GLN A 722 27.62 14.32 -8.92
N GLU A 723 28.30 13.96 -10.01
CA GLU A 723 27.67 13.62 -11.30
C GLU A 723 26.70 12.45 -11.13
N THR A 724 27.09 11.43 -10.37
CA THR A 724 26.28 10.24 -10.11
C THR A 724 25.02 10.53 -9.30
N TYR A 725 25.06 11.52 -8.40
CA TYR A 725 23.88 11.96 -7.64
C TYR A 725 22.99 12.86 -8.48
N ARG A 726 23.57 13.79 -9.23
CA ARG A 726 22.80 14.73 -10.07
C ARG A 726 22.03 13.98 -11.15
N GLU A 727 22.64 12.99 -11.79
CA GLU A 727 22.00 12.16 -12.81
C GLU A 727 20.88 11.30 -12.24
N ALA A 728 21.14 10.59 -11.12
CA ALA A 728 20.16 9.71 -10.51
C ALA A 728 18.97 10.45 -9.90
N LEU A 729 19.18 11.67 -9.38
CA LEU A 729 18.14 12.48 -8.76
C LEU A 729 17.37 13.35 -9.77
N SER A 730 17.79 13.46 -11.03
CA SER A 730 17.15 14.35 -12.01
C SER A 730 16.44 13.60 -13.13
N HIS A 731 15.48 14.25 -13.78
CA HIS A 731 14.73 13.74 -14.93
C HIS A 731 14.05 12.38 -14.69
N LEU A 732 13.32 12.27 -13.58
CA LEU A 732 12.53 11.08 -13.23
C LEU A 732 11.06 11.44 -12.96
N GLN A 733 10.17 10.47 -13.14
CA GLN A 733 8.78 10.61 -12.68
C GLN A 733 8.73 10.43 -11.16
N SER A 734 7.98 11.28 -10.47
CA SER A 734 7.85 11.20 -9.01
C SER A 734 7.16 9.91 -8.58
N PRO A 735 7.68 9.16 -7.59
CA PRO A 735 6.96 8.02 -7.02
C PRO A 735 5.65 8.42 -6.35
N LEU A 736 5.53 9.66 -5.85
CA LEU A 736 4.30 10.15 -5.23
C LEU A 736 3.18 10.41 -6.25
N ASN A 737 3.55 10.77 -7.48
CA ASN A 737 2.62 10.98 -8.58
C ASN A 737 3.37 10.83 -9.92
N PRO A 738 3.15 9.75 -10.69
CA PRO A 738 3.91 9.49 -11.91
C PRO A 738 3.63 10.51 -13.03
N ASN A 739 2.60 11.35 -12.91
CA ASN A 739 2.33 12.43 -13.85
C ASN A 739 3.26 13.64 -13.65
N ILE A 740 3.92 13.74 -12.49
CA ILE A 740 4.86 14.83 -12.16
C ILE A 740 6.28 14.40 -12.54
N ILE A 741 6.93 15.23 -13.36
CA ILE A 741 8.34 15.06 -13.73
C ILE A 741 9.19 15.87 -12.74
N LEU A 742 10.07 15.18 -12.03
CA LEU A 742 11.15 15.79 -11.26
C LEU A 742 12.28 16.09 -12.25
N ALA A 743 12.40 17.36 -12.69
CA ALA A 743 13.40 17.78 -13.68
C ALA A 743 14.78 17.87 -13.03
N GLU A 744 15.41 19.04 -12.97
CA GLU A 744 16.71 19.21 -12.32
C GLU A 744 16.57 19.47 -10.82
N VAL A 745 17.49 18.90 -10.02
CA VAL A 745 17.55 19.16 -8.58
C VAL A 745 18.13 20.55 -8.26
N CYS A 746 17.40 21.34 -7.49
CA CYS A 746 17.80 22.67 -7.03
C CYS A 746 18.63 22.54 -5.74
N VAL A 747 19.89 22.13 -5.86
CA VAL A 747 20.76 21.80 -4.71
C VAL A 747 20.77 22.93 -3.67
N ASP A 748 20.85 24.20 -4.09
CA ASP A 748 20.93 25.34 -3.18
C ASP A 748 19.68 25.51 -2.28
N GLN A 749 18.52 25.04 -2.78
CA GLN A 749 17.25 25.03 -2.04
C GLN A 749 17.05 23.74 -1.22
N CYS A 750 17.87 22.71 -1.44
CA CYS A 750 17.81 21.46 -0.69
C CYS A 750 18.37 21.64 0.73
N THR A 751 17.78 20.95 1.70
CA THR A 751 18.20 21.00 3.11
C THR A 751 17.76 19.72 3.84
N PHE A 752 17.92 19.67 5.15
CA PHE A 752 17.35 18.62 6.01
C PHE A 752 16.64 19.22 7.22
N MET A 753 15.62 18.52 7.71
CA MET A 753 14.80 18.97 8.85
C MET A 753 15.46 18.59 10.19
N ASP A 754 15.16 19.36 11.25
CA ASP A 754 15.81 19.19 12.55
C ASP A 754 15.32 17.98 13.37
N SER A 755 14.27 17.31 12.90
CA SER A 755 13.71 16.11 13.53
C SER A 755 14.75 15.01 13.77
N LYS A 756 14.44 14.06 14.66
CA LYS A 756 15.34 12.97 15.09
C LYS A 756 15.92 12.19 13.91
N MET A 757 15.11 11.91 12.88
CA MET A 757 15.51 11.13 11.72
C MET A 757 16.20 11.94 10.60
N LYS A 758 16.40 13.25 10.81
CA LYS A 758 16.98 14.19 9.83
C LYS A 758 16.42 14.03 8.40
N PRO A 759 15.08 14.09 8.20
CA PRO A 759 14.48 13.95 6.86
C PRO A 759 15.11 14.92 5.85
N LEU A 760 15.37 14.45 4.63
CA LEU A 760 15.88 15.31 3.56
C LEU A 760 14.73 16.08 2.92
N TRP A 761 14.93 17.36 2.68
CA TRP A 761 14.05 18.21 1.90
C TRP A 761 14.73 18.49 0.55
N ILE A 762 14.18 17.92 -0.52
CA ILE A 762 14.76 17.97 -1.86
C ILE A 762 13.80 18.77 -2.75
N VAL A 763 14.34 19.75 -3.46
CA VAL A 763 13.56 20.64 -4.34
C VAL A 763 14.01 20.43 -5.78
N PHE A 764 13.05 20.35 -6.69
CA PHE A 764 13.26 20.20 -8.12
C PHE A 764 12.70 21.39 -8.89
N ASN A 765 13.33 21.72 -10.01
CA ASN A 765 12.77 22.64 -10.99
C ASN A 765 11.50 22.07 -11.60
N SER A 766 10.53 22.95 -11.89
CA SER A 766 9.32 22.61 -12.63
C SER A 766 9.02 23.69 -13.66
N GLU A 767 8.69 23.29 -14.89
CA GLU A 767 8.22 24.19 -15.93
C GLU A 767 6.80 24.75 -15.64
N GLU A 768 6.01 24.05 -14.83
CA GLU A 768 4.58 24.34 -14.61
C GLU A 768 4.33 25.64 -13.84
N THR A 769 5.23 26.00 -12.94
CA THR A 769 5.01 27.02 -11.89
C THR A 769 5.55 28.40 -12.26
N GLY A 770 5.99 28.61 -13.51
CA GLY A 770 6.70 29.83 -13.88
C GLY A 770 7.97 30.06 -13.04
N GLY A 771 8.59 28.99 -12.54
CA GLY A 771 9.82 29.03 -11.72
C GLY A 771 9.69 28.58 -10.24
N GLY A 772 8.51 28.19 -9.76
CA GLY A 772 8.33 27.60 -8.42
C GLY A 772 8.73 26.12 -8.34
N GLY A 773 9.60 25.73 -7.41
CA GLY A 773 10.05 24.34 -7.31
C GLY A 773 8.96 23.34 -6.88
N VAL A 774 9.14 22.06 -7.20
CA VAL A 774 8.40 20.93 -6.59
C VAL A 774 9.28 20.36 -5.48
N GLY A 775 8.74 20.25 -4.26
CA GLY A 775 9.47 19.70 -3.12
C GLY A 775 9.01 18.28 -2.76
N ILE A 776 9.96 17.44 -2.35
CA ILE A 776 9.70 16.17 -1.68
C ILE A 776 10.52 16.08 -0.40
N ILE A 777 9.95 15.43 0.61
CA ILE A 777 10.66 15.03 1.82
C ILE A 777 10.95 13.54 1.71
N PHE A 778 12.23 13.17 1.78
CA PHE A 778 12.65 11.79 1.95
C PHE A 778 12.89 11.50 3.44
N LYS A 779 12.18 10.51 3.97
CA LYS A 779 12.23 10.14 5.38
C LYS A 779 12.68 8.69 5.52
N ASN A 780 13.67 8.46 6.38
CA ASN A 780 14.30 7.17 6.64
C ASN A 780 14.44 7.00 8.15
N GLY A 781 13.76 6.03 8.74
CA GLY A 781 13.76 5.74 10.19
C GLY A 781 12.37 5.63 10.84
N ASP A 782 11.32 6.10 10.18
CA ASP A 782 9.92 6.03 10.66
C ASP A 782 9.05 5.23 9.68
N ASP A 783 8.06 4.49 10.18
CA ASP A 783 7.09 3.75 9.37
C ASP A 783 5.99 4.69 8.87
N LEU A 784 5.99 4.99 7.56
CA LEU A 784 5.02 5.91 6.94
C LEU A 784 3.68 5.26 6.57
N ARG A 785 3.49 3.95 6.80
CA ARG A 785 2.24 3.27 6.43
C ARG A 785 1.04 3.82 7.20
N GLN A 786 1.24 4.27 8.44
CA GLN A 786 0.21 4.90 9.26
C GLN A 786 -0.19 6.29 8.73
N ASP A 787 0.79 7.12 8.38
CA ASP A 787 0.54 8.41 7.71
C ASP A 787 -0.18 8.22 6.38
N MET A 788 0.26 7.26 5.56
CA MET A 788 -0.33 6.92 4.28
C MET A 788 -1.80 6.51 4.42
N LEU A 789 -2.13 5.64 5.38
CA LEU A 789 -3.52 5.27 5.69
C LEU A 789 -4.33 6.48 6.14
N THR A 790 -3.80 7.32 7.04
CA THR A 790 -4.51 8.50 7.54
C THR A 790 -4.81 9.50 6.42
N LEU A 791 -3.83 9.77 5.55
CA LEU A 791 -3.99 10.67 4.40
C LEU A 791 -4.97 10.12 3.37
N GLN A 792 -4.94 8.81 3.11
CA GLN A 792 -5.92 8.15 2.26
C GLN A 792 -7.35 8.30 2.83
N MET A 793 -7.53 8.17 4.15
CA MET A 793 -8.83 8.38 4.79
C MET A 793 -9.28 9.84 4.71
N ILE A 794 -8.38 10.81 4.90
CA ILE A 794 -8.68 12.23 4.73
C ILE A 794 -9.08 12.54 3.28
N GLN A 795 -8.38 11.95 2.29
CA GLN A 795 -8.75 12.08 0.89
C GLN A 795 -10.14 11.50 0.61
N LEU A 796 -10.46 10.33 1.17
CA LEU A 796 -11.80 9.74 1.05
C LEU A 796 -12.86 10.65 1.68
N MET A 797 -12.60 11.22 2.86
CA MET A 797 -13.50 12.18 3.50
C MET A 797 -13.76 13.40 2.59
N ASP A 798 -12.71 13.95 1.98
CA ASP A 798 -12.81 15.08 1.03
C ASP A 798 -13.67 14.72 -0.19
N ILE A 799 -13.47 13.54 -0.77
CA ILE A 799 -14.28 13.03 -1.89
C ILE A 799 -15.75 12.93 -1.49
N LEU A 800 -16.05 12.34 -0.33
CA LEU A 800 -17.43 12.16 0.15
C LEU A 800 -18.11 13.52 0.42
N TRP A 801 -17.39 14.48 1.00
CA TRP A 801 -17.93 15.83 1.21
C TRP A 801 -18.19 16.54 -0.12
N LYS A 802 -17.27 16.46 -1.08
CA LYS A 802 -17.43 17.04 -2.43
C LYS A 802 -18.59 16.43 -3.21
N GLN A 803 -18.79 15.11 -3.12
CA GLN A 803 -19.93 14.42 -3.75
C GLN A 803 -21.29 14.95 -3.26
N GLU A 804 -21.36 15.37 -2.00
CA GLU A 804 -22.53 15.97 -1.34
C GLU A 804 -22.56 17.51 -1.45
N GLY A 805 -21.69 18.11 -2.28
CA GLY A 805 -21.64 19.56 -2.48
C GLY A 805 -21.13 20.34 -1.27
N LEU A 806 -20.16 19.80 -0.54
CA LEU A 806 -19.45 20.48 0.55
C LEU A 806 -17.94 20.41 0.29
N ASP A 807 -17.36 21.45 -0.28
CA ASP A 807 -15.91 21.51 -0.50
C ASP A 807 -15.22 22.15 0.72
N LEU A 808 -14.61 21.31 1.55
CA LEU A 808 -13.91 21.73 2.77
C LEU A 808 -12.43 22.04 2.54
N ARG A 809 -11.96 22.12 1.29
CA ARG A 809 -10.59 22.57 0.96
C ARG A 809 -9.49 21.75 1.65
N MET A 810 -9.69 20.42 1.74
CA MET A 810 -8.71 19.54 2.35
C MET A 810 -7.42 19.49 1.53
N THR A 811 -6.27 19.29 2.19
CA THR A 811 -4.97 19.13 1.53
C THR A 811 -4.36 17.77 1.91
N PRO A 812 -4.88 16.64 1.37
CA PRO A 812 -4.27 15.33 1.55
C PRO A 812 -3.03 15.22 0.65
N TYR A 813 -1.89 15.72 1.14
CA TYR A 813 -0.61 15.65 0.42
C TYR A 813 -0.15 14.19 0.24
N GLY A 814 0.60 13.93 -0.82
CA GLY A 814 1.11 12.60 -1.13
C GLY A 814 2.03 12.06 -0.02
N CYS A 815 1.82 10.82 0.39
CA CYS A 815 2.71 10.08 1.28
C CYS A 815 2.81 8.64 0.78
N LEU A 816 4.04 8.15 0.59
CA LEU A 816 4.28 6.81 0.05
C LEU A 816 5.42 6.12 0.81
N SER A 817 5.09 4.99 1.44
CA SER A 817 6.11 4.06 1.93
C SER A 817 6.78 3.37 0.74
N THR A 818 8.11 3.33 0.72
CA THR A 818 8.90 2.73 -0.38
C THR A 818 9.77 1.56 0.08
N GLY A 819 9.88 1.32 1.39
CA GLY A 819 10.67 0.23 1.97
C GLY A 819 10.52 0.13 3.49
N ASP A 820 11.42 -0.61 4.14
CA ASP A 820 11.47 -0.68 5.61
C ASP A 820 11.75 0.71 6.19
N LYS A 821 10.77 1.27 6.90
CA LYS A 821 10.83 2.59 7.55
C LYS A 821 11.37 3.70 6.64
N THR A 822 11.07 3.61 5.35
CA THR A 822 11.55 4.55 4.32
C THR A 822 10.40 4.96 3.43
N GLY A 823 10.39 6.23 3.04
CA GLY A 823 9.37 6.73 2.13
C GLY A 823 9.48 8.20 1.80
N LEU A 824 8.50 8.67 1.04
CA LEU A 824 8.41 10.01 0.50
C LEU A 824 7.16 10.72 1.02
N ILE A 825 7.29 12.02 1.25
CA ILE A 825 6.19 12.92 1.61
C ILE A 825 6.24 14.11 0.64
N GLU A 826 5.11 14.47 0.06
CA GLU A 826 4.97 15.65 -0.79
C GLU A 826 5.14 16.93 0.05
N VAL A 827 5.92 17.88 -0.45
CA VAL A 827 5.99 19.22 0.16
C VAL A 827 4.87 20.08 -0.38
N VAL A 828 4.02 20.56 0.52
CA VAL A 828 3.06 21.62 0.22
C VAL A 828 3.79 22.96 0.19
N MET A 829 4.19 23.41 -1.00
CA MET A 829 4.88 24.69 -1.20
C MET A 829 4.03 25.89 -0.73
N HIS A 830 4.69 27.00 -0.40
CA HIS A 830 4.06 28.23 0.12
C HIS A 830 3.20 27.99 1.36
N SER A 831 3.70 27.17 2.28
CA SER A 831 3.08 26.91 3.57
C SER A 831 4.10 27.08 4.69
N ASP A 832 3.59 27.39 5.88
CA ASP A 832 4.43 27.48 7.08
C ASP A 832 3.69 26.90 8.30
N THR A 833 4.45 26.46 9.30
CA THR A 833 3.90 25.95 10.56
C THR A 833 3.34 27.10 11.39
N ILE A 834 2.31 26.84 12.19
CA ILE A 834 1.79 27.84 13.13
C ILE A 834 2.89 28.34 14.08
N ALA A 835 3.79 27.45 14.51
CA ALA A 835 4.93 27.80 15.36
C ALA A 835 5.83 28.86 14.71
N ASN A 836 6.23 28.66 13.46
CA ASN A 836 7.07 29.62 12.72
C ASN A 836 6.36 30.95 12.48
N ILE A 837 5.07 30.93 12.14
CA ILE A 837 4.26 32.15 11.95
C ILE A 837 4.20 32.99 13.24
N GLN A 838 4.09 32.34 14.39
CA GLN A 838 4.08 33.01 15.70
C GLN A 838 5.48 33.56 16.07
N LEU A 839 6.56 32.82 15.78
CA LEU A 839 7.94 33.22 16.09
C LEU A 839 8.41 34.45 15.30
N ASN A 840 8.05 34.55 14.02
CA ASN A 840 8.53 35.59 13.09
C ASN A 840 8.16 37.05 13.46
N LYS A 841 7.36 37.30 14.51
CA LYS A 841 6.92 38.66 14.90
C LYS A 841 7.31 39.11 16.31
N SER A 842 8.10 38.35 17.06
CA SER A 842 8.47 38.71 18.44
C SER A 842 9.84 38.16 18.84
N ASN A 843 10.71 39.05 19.36
CA ASN A 843 12.07 38.72 19.80
C ASN A 843 12.16 37.85 21.08
N MET A 844 11.02 37.37 21.62
CA MET A 844 10.97 36.49 22.79
C MET A 844 9.89 35.39 22.62
N VAL A 845 10.30 34.12 22.67
CA VAL A 845 9.45 32.92 22.44
C VAL A 845 8.25 32.86 23.40
N ALA A 846 8.44 33.32 24.64
CA ALA A 846 7.42 33.27 25.68
C ALA A 846 6.26 34.27 25.46
N THR A 847 6.48 35.39 24.77
CA THR A 847 5.42 36.39 24.45
C THR A 847 4.82 36.18 23.05
N ALA A 848 5.58 35.56 22.13
CA ALA A 848 5.16 35.19 20.78
C ALA A 848 3.87 34.38 20.72
N ALA A 849 3.83 33.30 21.50
CA ALA A 849 2.72 32.36 21.51
C ALA A 849 1.43 32.94 22.12
N PHE A 850 1.48 34.10 22.81
CA PHE A 850 0.29 34.79 23.32
C PHE A 850 -0.30 35.83 22.36
N ASN A 851 0.40 36.17 21.26
CA ASN A 851 -0.10 37.13 20.28
C ASN A 851 -1.17 36.48 19.37
N LYS A 852 -2.43 36.60 19.76
CA LYS A 852 -3.61 36.08 19.04
C LYS A 852 -3.74 36.66 17.62
N ASP A 853 -3.19 37.84 17.39
CA ASP A 853 -3.23 38.50 16.07
C ASP A 853 -2.12 38.04 15.13
N ALA A 854 -1.13 37.27 15.59
CA ALA A 854 0.03 36.89 14.76
C ALA A 854 -0.40 36.16 13.47
N LEU A 855 -1.26 35.14 13.61
CA LEU A 855 -1.77 34.34 12.50
C LEU A 855 -2.64 35.16 11.54
N LEU A 856 -3.59 35.94 12.09
CA LEU A 856 -4.45 36.81 11.28
C LEU A 856 -3.64 37.89 10.55
N ASN A 857 -2.64 38.47 11.21
CA ASN A 857 -1.77 39.48 10.60
C ASN A 857 -0.83 38.87 9.55
N TRP A 858 -0.43 37.60 9.69
CA TRP A 858 0.30 36.89 8.65
C TRP A 858 -0.60 36.67 7.41
N LEU A 859 -1.84 36.22 7.60
CA LEU A 859 -2.82 36.11 6.52
C LEU A 859 -3.07 37.45 5.82
N LYS A 860 -3.22 38.53 6.58
CA LYS A 860 -3.32 39.92 6.05
C LYS A 860 -2.10 40.32 5.22
N SER A 861 -0.89 39.95 5.66
CA SER A 861 0.32 40.28 4.92
C SER A 861 0.47 39.52 3.60
N LYS A 862 -0.11 38.31 3.51
CA LYS A 862 -0.08 37.48 2.30
C LYS A 862 -1.25 37.77 1.36
N ASN A 863 -2.37 38.26 1.90
CA ASN A 863 -3.62 38.52 1.18
C ASN A 863 -4.14 39.93 1.50
N PRO A 864 -3.59 40.98 0.86
CA PRO A 864 -4.04 42.35 1.08
C PRO A 864 -5.39 42.64 0.40
N GLY A 865 -6.17 43.56 0.97
CA GLY A 865 -7.44 44.01 0.40
C GLY A 865 -8.52 42.92 0.38
N ASP A 866 -9.26 42.84 -0.71
CA ASP A 866 -10.41 41.92 -0.88
C ASP A 866 -10.00 40.44 -0.87
N ALA A 867 -8.73 40.13 -1.14
CA ALA A 867 -8.20 38.76 -1.08
C ALA A 867 -8.22 38.17 0.35
N LEU A 868 -8.25 39.03 1.39
CA LEU A 868 -8.27 38.58 2.78
C LEU A 868 -9.55 37.80 3.12
N ASP A 869 -10.71 38.24 2.62
CA ASP A 869 -11.98 37.57 2.91
C ASP A 869 -12.01 36.16 2.31
N GLN A 870 -11.43 35.99 1.11
CA GLN A 870 -11.25 34.67 0.51
C GLN A 870 -10.28 33.81 1.32
N ALA A 871 -9.15 34.36 1.79
CA ALA A 871 -8.18 33.60 2.60
C ALA A 871 -8.77 33.16 3.95
N ILE A 872 -9.58 34.01 4.60
CA ILE A 872 -10.28 33.65 5.84
C ILE A 872 -11.36 32.58 5.58
N GLU A 873 -12.03 32.63 4.42
CA GLU A 873 -12.97 31.58 4.02
C GLU A 873 -12.28 30.24 3.80
N GLU A 874 -11.17 30.22 3.05
CA GLU A 874 -10.35 29.02 2.85
C GLU A 874 -9.84 28.45 4.18
N PHE A 875 -9.41 29.32 5.10
CA PHE A 875 -9.05 28.92 6.47
C PHE A 875 -10.24 28.30 7.22
N THR A 876 -11.43 28.91 7.13
CA THR A 876 -12.62 28.46 7.85
C THR A 876 -13.10 27.09 7.36
N LEU A 877 -13.14 26.87 6.04
CA LEU A 877 -13.55 25.61 5.42
C LEU A 877 -12.58 24.47 5.74
N SER A 878 -11.27 24.71 5.52
CA SER A 878 -10.22 23.72 5.80
C SER A 878 -10.12 23.39 7.29
N CYS A 879 -10.23 24.39 8.17
CA CYS A 879 -10.29 24.17 9.61
C CYS A 879 -11.49 23.29 10.00
N ALA A 880 -12.68 23.52 9.42
CA ALA A 880 -13.86 22.71 9.71
C ALA A 880 -13.65 21.24 9.30
N GLY A 881 -13.09 21.01 8.10
CA GLY A 881 -12.77 19.67 7.61
C GLY A 881 -11.74 18.94 8.47
N TYR A 882 -10.61 19.57 8.79
CA TYR A 882 -9.59 18.96 9.65
C TYR A 882 -10.07 18.73 11.08
N CYS A 883 -10.85 19.64 11.68
CA CYS A 883 -11.43 19.43 13.00
C CYS A 883 -12.29 18.17 13.06
N VAL A 884 -13.15 17.94 12.06
CA VAL A 884 -14.01 16.76 11.98
C VAL A 884 -13.18 15.51 11.69
N ALA A 885 -12.26 15.56 10.72
CA ALA A 885 -11.42 14.42 10.35
C ALA A 885 -10.56 13.93 11.54
N THR A 886 -9.89 14.84 12.26
CA THR A 886 -9.05 14.49 13.41
C THR A 886 -9.86 13.93 14.57
N TYR A 887 -11.09 14.42 14.76
CA TYR A 887 -12.00 13.89 15.78
C TYR A 887 -12.47 12.48 15.44
N VAL A 888 -12.93 12.25 14.21
CA VAL A 888 -13.44 10.94 13.77
C VAL A 888 -12.33 9.90 13.83
N LEU A 889 -11.15 10.22 13.30
CA LEU A 889 -10.00 9.32 13.24
C LEU A 889 -9.21 9.23 14.56
N GLY A 890 -9.52 10.08 15.55
CA GLY A 890 -8.81 10.10 16.83
C GLY A 890 -7.33 10.41 16.71
N ILE A 891 -6.97 11.36 15.83
CA ILE A 891 -5.58 11.74 15.56
C ILE A 891 -5.04 12.56 16.73
N GLY A 892 -3.95 12.07 17.32
CA GLY A 892 -3.32 12.69 18.49
C GLY A 892 -2.09 13.56 18.21
N ASP A 893 -1.49 14.09 19.27
CA ASP A 893 -0.28 14.93 19.30
C ASP A 893 -0.38 16.18 18.40
N ARG A 894 -1.52 16.89 18.40
CA ARG A 894 -1.70 18.10 17.57
C ARG A 894 -1.21 19.35 18.28
N HIS A 895 -0.13 19.93 17.77
CA HIS A 895 0.49 21.16 18.27
C HIS A 895 0.91 22.10 17.13
N SER A 896 1.39 23.30 17.47
CA SER A 896 1.71 24.37 16.53
C SER A 896 2.79 24.02 15.49
N ASP A 897 3.66 23.04 15.74
CA ASP A 897 4.64 22.56 14.76
C ASP A 897 4.02 21.60 13.72
N ASN A 898 2.92 20.93 14.06
CA ASN A 898 2.31 19.86 13.24
C ASN A 898 1.00 20.33 12.58
N ILE A 899 0.72 21.63 12.62
CA ILE A 899 -0.36 22.30 11.91
C ILE A 899 0.27 23.39 11.05
N MET A 900 -0.07 23.39 9.77
CA MET A 900 0.46 24.30 8.77
C MET A 900 -0.65 25.12 8.12
N VAL A 901 -0.30 26.29 7.61
CA VAL A 901 -1.20 27.18 6.88
C VAL A 901 -0.51 27.62 5.59
N ARG A 902 -1.22 27.51 4.47
CA ARG A 902 -0.77 28.00 3.17
C ARG A 902 -0.95 29.51 3.08
N GLU A 903 -0.19 30.16 2.22
CA GLU A 903 -0.34 31.61 1.97
C GLU A 903 -1.76 31.97 1.51
N THR A 904 -2.47 31.05 0.86
CA THR A 904 -3.88 31.19 0.44
C THR A 904 -4.89 31.11 1.59
N GLY A 905 -4.45 30.82 2.81
CA GLY A 905 -5.31 30.67 4.00
C GLY A 905 -5.69 29.24 4.34
N GLN A 906 -5.47 28.26 3.46
CA GLN A 906 -5.80 26.86 3.71
C GLN A 906 -4.98 26.28 4.86
N LEU A 907 -5.67 25.73 5.88
CA LEU A 907 -5.09 25.05 7.02
C LEU A 907 -5.01 23.55 6.74
N PHE A 908 -3.91 22.91 7.14
CA PHE A 908 -3.76 21.46 7.06
C PHE A 908 -2.87 20.90 8.16
N HIS A 909 -3.07 19.63 8.49
CA HIS A 909 -2.32 18.93 9.53
C HIS A 909 -1.24 18.05 8.89
N ILE A 910 -0.10 17.91 9.57
CA ILE A 910 1.01 17.05 9.15
C ILE A 910 1.41 16.07 10.25
N ASP A 911 2.18 15.03 9.92
CA ASP A 911 2.75 14.05 10.87
C ASP A 911 1.67 13.32 11.68
N PHE A 912 1.09 12.26 11.11
CA PHE A 912 -0.07 11.53 11.64
C PHE A 912 0.32 10.24 12.39
N GLY A 913 1.46 10.26 13.08
CA GLY A 913 2.02 9.07 13.74
C GLY A 913 1.19 8.44 14.86
N HIS A 914 0.02 9.00 15.22
CA HIS A 914 -0.89 8.46 16.24
C HIS A 914 -2.36 8.63 15.83
N PHE A 915 -3.15 7.54 15.81
CA PHE A 915 -4.58 7.53 15.47
C PHE A 915 -5.42 6.56 16.32
N LEU A 916 -6.75 6.58 16.15
CA LEU A 916 -7.72 5.75 16.86
C LEU A 916 -7.70 5.90 18.39
N GLY A 917 -7.30 7.08 18.89
CA GLY A 917 -7.27 7.37 20.32
C GLY A 917 -6.04 6.84 21.07
N ASN A 918 -5.02 6.36 20.35
CA ASN A 918 -3.72 5.99 20.92
C ASN A 918 -2.90 7.24 21.23
N PHE A 919 -3.20 7.90 22.34
CA PHE A 919 -2.51 9.14 22.75
C PHE A 919 -1.27 8.86 23.59
N LYS A 920 -0.20 9.65 23.40
CA LYS A 920 0.98 9.59 24.28
C LYS A 920 0.60 9.87 25.74
N THR A 921 1.02 9.00 26.65
CA THR A 921 0.88 9.20 28.10
C THR A 921 2.15 9.84 28.68
N LYS A 922 1.98 10.75 29.64
CA LYS A 922 3.09 11.26 30.48
C LYS A 922 2.68 11.15 31.95
N PHE A 923 3.48 10.45 32.75
CA PHE A 923 3.18 10.17 34.17
C PHE A 923 1.82 9.48 34.40
N GLY A 924 1.39 8.59 33.49
CA GLY A 924 0.11 7.86 33.62
C GLY A 924 -1.14 8.68 33.28
N ILE A 925 -0.99 9.91 32.79
CA ILE A 925 -2.09 10.77 32.31
C ILE A 925 -1.94 10.94 30.79
N ASN A 926 -3.04 10.77 30.05
CA ASN A 926 -3.08 11.05 28.60
C ASN A 926 -2.72 12.53 28.37
N ARG A 927 -1.76 12.80 27.46
CA ARG A 927 -1.36 14.19 27.11
C ARG A 927 -2.53 14.98 26.53
N GLU A 928 -3.42 14.33 25.80
CA GLU A 928 -4.59 14.96 25.17
C GLU A 928 -5.86 14.55 25.91
N ARG A 929 -6.55 15.55 26.45
CA ARG A 929 -7.82 15.38 27.18
C ARG A 929 -9.04 15.65 26.30
N VAL A 930 -8.84 16.27 25.13
CA VAL A 930 -9.91 16.73 24.24
C VAL A 930 -9.70 16.17 22.84
N PRO A 931 -10.65 15.40 22.28
CA PRO A 931 -10.52 14.78 20.96
C PRO A 931 -10.77 15.77 19.80
N PHE A 932 -11.23 16.99 20.09
CA PHE A 932 -11.53 18.03 19.10
C PHE A 932 -10.65 19.25 19.37
N ILE A 933 -9.75 19.57 18.43
CA ILE A 933 -8.78 20.64 18.59
C ILE A 933 -9.28 21.89 17.87
N LEU A 934 -9.73 22.85 18.66
CA LEU A 934 -10.09 24.20 18.22
C LEU A 934 -9.41 25.18 19.15
N THR A 935 -8.32 25.80 18.68
CA THR A 935 -7.58 26.76 19.49
C THR A 935 -8.23 28.14 19.43
N TYR A 936 -7.98 28.95 20.45
CA TYR A 936 -8.45 30.34 20.47
C TYR A 936 -7.94 31.15 19.27
N ASP A 937 -6.72 30.86 18.78
CA ASP A 937 -6.13 31.57 17.64
C ASP A 937 -6.89 31.29 16.35
N PHE A 938 -7.40 30.07 16.17
CA PHE A 938 -8.23 29.71 15.01
C PHE A 938 -9.60 30.36 15.07
N VAL A 939 -10.23 30.38 16.25
CA VAL A 939 -11.50 31.09 16.48
C VAL A 939 -11.35 32.57 16.15
N HIS A 940 -10.24 33.20 16.57
CA HIS A 940 -9.96 34.60 16.28
C HIS A 940 -9.86 34.89 14.78
N VAL A 941 -9.21 34.01 14.00
CA VAL A 941 -9.16 34.13 12.52
C VAL A 941 -10.55 33.98 11.91
N ILE A 942 -11.31 32.96 12.31
CA ILE A 942 -12.68 32.69 11.80
C ILE A 942 -13.62 33.88 12.09
N GLN A 943 -13.47 34.51 13.25
CA GLN A 943 -14.25 35.69 13.64
C GLN A 943 -13.73 37.00 13.04
N GLN A 944 -12.71 36.95 12.17
CA GLN A 944 -12.08 38.11 11.52
C GLN A 944 -11.49 39.10 12.55
N GLY A 945 -10.96 38.57 13.65
CA GLY A 945 -10.36 39.35 14.73
C GLY A 945 -11.36 40.06 15.66
N LYS A 946 -12.66 39.80 15.52
CA LYS A 946 -13.71 40.37 16.35
C LYS A 946 -14.06 39.42 17.49
N THR A 947 -14.21 39.94 18.71
CA THR A 947 -14.46 39.13 19.92
C THR A 947 -15.80 38.40 19.95
N ASN A 948 -16.76 38.76 19.09
CA ASN A 948 -18.12 38.19 19.13
C ASN A 948 -18.83 38.17 17.75
N ASN A 949 -18.13 37.75 16.68
CA ASN A 949 -18.75 37.57 15.37
C ASN A 949 -19.51 36.24 15.30
N ASN A 950 -20.73 36.23 15.84
CA ASN A 950 -21.52 35.01 15.98
C ASN A 950 -21.92 34.40 14.64
N GLU A 951 -22.18 35.23 13.61
CA GLU A 951 -22.59 34.73 12.29
C GLU A 951 -21.52 33.86 11.63
N LYS A 952 -20.26 34.34 11.59
CA LYS A 952 -19.14 33.57 11.01
C LYS A 952 -18.86 32.30 11.79
N PHE A 953 -18.96 32.36 13.12
CA PHE A 953 -18.72 31.21 13.97
C PHE A 953 -19.83 30.14 13.89
N GLU A 954 -21.10 30.55 13.82
CA GLU A 954 -22.23 29.62 13.60
C GLU A 954 -22.16 28.96 12.22
N ARG A 955 -21.71 29.70 11.19
CA ARG A 955 -21.44 29.11 9.87
C ARG A 955 -20.34 28.06 9.92
N PHE A 956 -19.24 28.32 10.62
CA PHE A 956 -18.18 27.34 10.88
C PHE A 956 -18.72 26.09 11.61
N ARG A 957 -19.55 26.27 12.64
CA ARG A 957 -20.23 25.16 13.33
C ARG A 957 -21.11 24.37 12.36
N GLY A 958 -21.89 25.05 11.53
CA GLY A 958 -22.73 24.43 10.50
C GLY A 958 -21.94 23.56 9.52
N TYR A 959 -20.74 24.01 9.09
CA TYR A 959 -19.84 23.18 8.27
C TYR A 959 -19.39 21.92 9.01
N CYS A 960 -18.96 22.05 10.27
CA CYS A 960 -18.54 20.90 11.09
C CYS A 960 -19.67 19.87 11.27
N GLU A 961 -20.88 20.34 11.58
CA GLU A 961 -22.07 19.49 11.77
C GLU A 961 -22.44 18.74 10.48
N ARG A 962 -22.49 19.44 9.34
CA ARG A 962 -22.79 18.82 8.04
C ARG A 962 -21.71 17.81 7.64
N ALA A 963 -20.44 18.17 7.80
CA ALA A 963 -19.31 17.30 7.50
C ALA A 963 -19.34 16.00 8.32
N TYR A 964 -19.58 16.11 9.64
CA TYR A 964 -19.70 14.95 10.53
C TYR A 964 -20.85 14.02 10.12
N MET A 965 -22.03 14.58 9.81
CA MET A 965 -23.19 13.78 9.41
C MET A 965 -22.98 13.05 8.07
N ILE A 966 -22.27 13.67 7.11
CA ILE A 966 -21.89 13.00 5.86
C ILE A 966 -21.00 11.79 6.17
N LEU A 967 -19.93 11.96 6.95
CA LEU A 967 -19.04 10.84 7.29
C LEU A 967 -19.77 9.72 8.03
N ARG A 968 -20.70 10.07 8.93
CA ARG A 968 -21.50 9.09 9.67
C ARG A 968 -22.37 8.22 8.76
N ARG A 969 -22.97 8.79 7.70
CA ARG A 969 -23.74 8.02 6.70
C ARG A 969 -22.88 6.98 5.99
N HIS A 970 -21.59 7.26 5.84
CA HIS A 970 -20.59 6.36 5.26
C HIS A 970 -19.77 5.60 6.32
N GLY A 971 -20.21 5.56 7.58
CA GLY A 971 -19.44 4.98 8.68
C GLY A 971 -19.02 3.52 8.45
N LEU A 972 -19.89 2.70 7.86
CA LEU A 972 -19.58 1.31 7.52
C LEU A 972 -18.38 1.18 6.56
N LEU A 973 -18.22 2.11 5.61
CA LEU A 973 -17.08 2.11 4.68
C LEU A 973 -15.76 2.27 5.44
N PHE A 974 -15.69 3.26 6.35
CA PHE A 974 -14.51 3.44 7.18
C PHE A 974 -14.23 2.21 8.05
N LEU A 975 -15.27 1.61 8.65
CA LEU A 975 -15.08 0.39 9.45
C LEU A 975 -14.50 -0.77 8.63
N HIS A 976 -15.02 -1.02 7.43
CA HIS A 976 -14.50 -2.08 6.57
C HIS A 976 -13.08 -1.77 6.12
N LEU A 977 -12.77 -0.55 5.66
CA LEU A 977 -11.42 -0.19 5.24
C LEU A 977 -10.38 -0.36 6.38
N PHE A 978 -10.72 0.03 7.60
CA PHE A 978 -9.85 -0.20 8.76
C PHE A 978 -9.78 -1.68 9.16
N ALA A 979 -10.86 -2.45 9.01
CA ALA A 979 -10.83 -3.90 9.25
C ALA A 979 -9.86 -4.60 8.29
N LEU A 980 -9.89 -4.27 7.01
CA LEU A 980 -8.96 -4.83 6.02
C LEU A 980 -7.50 -4.43 6.31
N MET A 981 -7.27 -3.26 6.91
CA MET A 981 -5.92 -2.80 7.29
C MET A 981 -5.33 -3.49 8.53
N LYS A 982 -6.09 -4.30 9.30
CA LYS A 982 -5.50 -5.14 10.36
C LYS A 982 -4.37 -6.03 9.83
N ALA A 983 -4.47 -6.46 8.56
CA ALA A 983 -3.44 -7.26 7.87
C ALA A 983 -2.08 -6.55 7.74
N ALA A 984 -2.06 -5.21 7.82
CA ALA A 984 -0.83 -4.43 7.71
C ALA A 984 0.12 -4.59 8.90
N GLY A 985 -0.40 -5.05 10.06
CA GLY A 985 0.37 -5.14 11.28
C GLY A 985 0.83 -3.77 11.78
N LEU A 986 -0.02 -2.75 11.65
CA LEU A 986 0.23 -1.43 12.22
C LEU A 986 0.08 -1.53 13.75
N PRO A 987 1.02 -1.00 14.56
CA PRO A 987 0.96 -1.12 16.02
C PRO A 987 -0.33 -0.60 16.65
N GLU A 988 -0.91 0.43 16.05
CA GLU A 988 -2.12 1.12 16.54
C GLU A 988 -3.42 0.62 15.86
N LEU A 989 -3.34 -0.44 15.05
CA LEU A 989 -4.47 -1.10 14.42
C LEU A 989 -4.23 -2.62 14.38
N SER A 990 -4.38 -3.26 15.53
CA SER A 990 -4.12 -4.69 15.74
C SER A 990 -5.37 -5.47 16.11
N CYS A 991 -6.46 -4.79 16.53
CA CYS A 991 -7.61 -5.46 17.08
C CYS A 991 -8.96 -4.77 16.83
N SER A 992 -10.03 -5.51 17.09
CA SER A 992 -11.41 -5.02 16.96
C SER A 992 -11.72 -3.83 17.89
N LYS A 993 -10.98 -3.69 19.00
CA LYS A 993 -11.11 -2.54 19.91
C LYS A 993 -10.60 -1.25 19.28
N ASP A 994 -9.56 -1.31 18.45
CA ASP A 994 -9.05 -0.12 17.75
C ASP A 994 -10.10 0.41 16.77
N ILE A 995 -10.79 -0.51 16.07
CA ILE A 995 -11.89 -0.18 15.16
C ILE A 995 -13.14 0.30 15.92
N GLN A 996 -13.34 -0.15 17.16
CA GLN A 996 -14.44 0.31 18.00
C GLN A 996 -14.39 1.82 18.24
N TYR A 997 -13.20 2.44 18.26
CA TYR A 997 -13.06 3.89 18.37
C TYR A 997 -13.84 4.61 17.27
N LEU A 998 -13.77 4.16 16.01
CA LEU A 998 -14.50 4.77 14.89
C LEU A 998 -16.02 4.62 15.05
N LYS A 999 -16.49 3.47 15.57
CA LYS A 999 -17.91 3.25 15.86
C LYS A 999 -18.42 4.24 16.90
N ASP A 1000 -17.62 4.46 17.93
CA ASP A 1000 -17.95 5.34 19.06
C ASP A 1000 -17.88 6.81 18.65
N SER A 1001 -16.84 7.21 17.91
CA SER A 1001 -16.62 8.60 17.46
C SER A 1001 -17.71 9.07 16.49
N LEU A 1002 -18.15 8.19 15.58
CA LEU A 1002 -19.29 8.40 14.67
C LEU A 1002 -20.65 8.10 15.31
N ALA A 1003 -20.69 7.57 16.54
CA ALA A 1003 -21.91 7.19 17.25
C ALA A 1003 -22.87 6.33 16.39
N LEU A 1004 -22.35 5.29 15.73
CA LEU A 1004 -23.12 4.46 14.79
C LEU A 1004 -24.23 3.63 15.47
N GLY A 1005 -24.11 3.39 16.78
CA GLY A 1005 -25.16 2.76 17.58
C GLY A 1005 -26.33 3.67 17.97
N LYS A 1006 -26.26 4.98 17.67
CA LYS A 1006 -27.28 5.99 18.04
C LYS A 1006 -28.09 6.44 16.82
N THR A 1007 -29.21 7.13 17.04
CA THR A 1007 -29.95 7.79 15.95
C THR A 1007 -29.18 9.02 15.42
N ASP A 1008 -29.57 9.51 14.25
CA ASP A 1008 -28.94 10.68 13.61
C ASP A 1008 -29.03 11.93 14.50
N GLU A 1009 -30.17 12.14 15.15
CA GLU A 1009 -30.42 13.26 16.07
C GLU A 1009 -29.57 13.15 17.34
N GLU A 1010 -29.48 11.95 17.92
CA GLU A 1010 -28.65 11.68 19.10
C GLU A 1010 -27.16 11.83 18.80
N ALA A 1011 -26.72 11.36 17.64
CA ALA A 1011 -25.33 11.48 17.18
C ALA A 1011 -24.94 12.95 16.98
N LEU A 1012 -25.82 13.74 16.34
CA LEU A 1012 -25.58 15.17 16.16
C LEU A 1012 -25.58 15.93 17.50
N LYS A 1013 -26.50 15.60 18.42
CA LYS A 1013 -26.52 16.16 19.78
C LYS A 1013 -25.23 15.83 20.53
N HIS A 1014 -24.75 14.59 20.43
CA HIS A 1014 -23.48 14.17 21.02
C HIS A 1014 -22.30 14.95 20.45
N PHE A 1015 -22.23 15.10 19.11
CA PHE A 1015 -21.20 15.88 18.45
C PHE A 1015 -21.20 17.36 18.89
N ARG A 1016 -22.39 17.98 18.99
CA ARG A 1016 -22.55 19.36 19.52
C ARG A 1016 -22.01 19.52 20.94
N VAL A 1017 -22.25 18.54 21.81
CA VAL A 1017 -21.69 18.55 23.18
C VAL A 1017 -20.16 18.53 23.11
N LYS A 1018 -19.57 17.64 22.31
CA LYS A 1018 -18.11 17.54 22.13
C LYS A 1018 -17.50 18.81 21.54
N PHE A 1019 -18.15 19.42 20.56
CA PHE A 1019 -17.76 20.70 19.98
C PHE A 1019 -17.75 21.82 21.03
N ASN A 1020 -18.79 21.90 21.86
CA ASN A 1020 -18.90 22.92 22.90
C ASN A 1020 -17.91 22.71 24.05
N GLU A 1021 -17.62 21.45 24.42
CA GLU A 1021 -16.55 21.11 25.35
C GLU A 1021 -15.19 21.62 24.84
N ALA A 1022 -14.87 21.34 23.57
CA ALA A 1022 -13.62 21.81 22.98
C ALA A 1022 -13.51 23.33 22.89
N LEU A 1023 -14.60 24.04 22.58
CA LEU A 1023 -14.61 25.49 22.59
C LEU A 1023 -14.34 26.06 23.99
N ARG A 1024 -14.94 25.48 25.04
CA ARG A 1024 -14.69 25.86 26.44
C ARG A 1024 -13.26 25.60 26.88
N GLU A 1025 -12.65 24.52 26.37
CA GLU A 1025 -11.27 24.12 26.71
C GLU A 1025 -10.20 24.72 25.78
N SER A 1026 -10.58 25.50 24.77
CA SER A 1026 -9.69 26.10 23.76
C SER A 1026 -8.50 26.88 24.36
N TRP A 1027 -8.68 27.52 25.52
CA TRP A 1027 -7.60 28.21 26.23
C TRP A 1027 -6.59 27.26 26.88
N LYS A 1028 -7.01 26.07 27.35
CA LYS A 1028 -6.13 25.05 27.94
C LYS A 1028 -5.22 24.45 26.86
N THR A 1029 -5.74 24.24 25.65
CA THR A 1029 -4.96 23.76 24.49
C THR A 1029 -3.81 24.70 24.16
N LYS A 1030 -4.03 26.02 24.28
CA LYS A 1030 -2.99 27.04 24.08
C LYS A 1030 -1.86 26.95 25.12
N VAL A 1031 -2.19 26.68 26.38
CA VAL A 1031 -1.21 26.43 27.46
C VAL A 1031 -0.39 25.16 27.20
N ASN A 1032 -1.02 24.11 26.66
CA ASN A 1032 -0.30 22.89 26.28
C ASN A 1032 0.71 23.13 25.14
N TRP A 1033 0.34 23.93 24.13
CA TRP A 1033 1.24 24.29 23.02
C TRP A 1033 2.47 25.08 23.51
N LEU A 1034 2.28 25.99 24.47
CA LEU A 1034 3.38 26.70 25.14
C LEU A 1034 4.35 25.74 25.85
N ALA A 1035 3.82 24.79 26.62
CA ALA A 1035 4.64 23.79 27.30
C ALA A 1035 5.42 22.91 26.30
N HIS A 1036 4.84 22.64 25.12
CA HIS A 1036 5.53 21.94 24.04
C HIS A 1036 6.69 22.77 23.48
N ASN A 1037 6.45 24.03 23.13
CA ASN A 1037 7.48 24.93 22.59
C ASN A 1037 8.64 25.16 23.58
N VAL A 1038 8.35 25.38 24.86
CA VAL A 1038 9.38 25.55 25.91
C VAL A 1038 10.21 24.27 26.11
N SER A 1039 9.59 23.10 25.99
CA SER A 1039 10.31 21.81 26.11
C SER A 1039 11.27 21.54 24.94
N LYS A 1040 11.03 22.16 23.79
CA LYS A 1040 11.86 22.06 22.58
C LYS A 1040 13.11 22.92 22.71
N ASP A 1041 12.98 24.16 23.21
CA ASP A 1041 14.12 25.07 23.43
C ASP A 1041 15.08 24.56 24.51
N ASN A 1042 14.57 23.93 25.58
CA ASN A 1042 15.43 23.32 26.62
C ASN A 1042 16.23 22.08 26.15
N ARG A 1043 16.04 21.63 24.91
CA ARG A 1043 16.76 20.50 24.30
C ARG A 1043 17.73 20.92 23.17
N GLN A 1044 17.83 22.22 22.87
CA GLN A 1044 18.81 22.76 21.93
C GLN A 1044 20.16 22.97 22.57
#